data_AF-A0A534W8G6-F1
#
_entry.id   AF-A0A534W8G6-F1
#
_cell.length_a   1.000
_cell.length_b   1.000
_cell.length_c   1.000
_cell.angle_alpha   90.00
_cell.angle_beta   90.00
_cell.angle_gamma   90.00
#
_symmetry.space_group_name_H-M   'P 1'
#
loop_
_entity.id
_entity.type
_entity.pdbx_description
1 polymer ?
#
loop_
_entity_poly.entity_id
_entity_poly.type
_entity_poly.pdbx_seq_one_letter_code
_entity_poly.pdbx_strand_id
1 'polypeptide(L)'
;MLRWSRGILALCVACGSSSVKPEPARPAALALDRSSVQFATVSPSETSAEASVRISNDGGTPTAALVTNLDGREAGAFIVTSDGCRAIVLAPAATCDVHVAFRPSQEGQFSGELRVASDAAAATVALSGAANGGARLSVAGPSSFSGIELGMFAIRIMTVSNVGGAASSPISIDSSGDLDSFAVGGTCRGRALAPGESCDLAVTFTPQQLGPRTLSVDINGSRSESAHAKFDGWGQQRVTLTISVQGAGRVSVLGSTETCSPGACQLGFEIGGPVQNVTLTAWPGEKMLFWQWSGDCSGTAPSCSVVMDGDRSVAAKFAPPVTVTLDGRSVGGGTGTVALDQGTSCSAICRASALVPQGSRIRLTASPSASQVRWLSGCSGAELSCELTANADITATALFNGANYVFVSSQVYPANLGIAAYDEACNQRAQVAGLPGPYVAWMSTSMASAASRVAKARGFIRVDGRAFADALGPGAAIYFPVALDELGAPPSWSLLAMTGSDELGQLAAGYNCSDWTASGTTDGLRLGDIYGGAGAWSGRAGSSCAASWPIYCTGVGIQRGLQREWSTGRVAFVSSGALRSGGGLAAADALCAQEAGDAGLRGSFKALLAADGASAASRFNLQGDPWVRRDGVAIVDKATDLGAGRLIAPIDVSANGAYDFGAGAWAWAGATSTAAPGDASSSCASWTSTANDVWGRGAMPTSVSPYYGFGASNIPCDYSLRVFCLQE
;
A
#
# COMPACT_ATOMS: atom_id res chain seq x y z
N MET A 1 105.26 47.87 81.22
CA MET A 1 106.32 48.90 81.11
C MET A 1 105.72 50.24 81.46
N LEU A 2 106.34 50.95 82.42
CA LEU A 2 106.35 52.40 82.68
C LEU A 2 105.00 53.16 82.72
N ARG A 3 104.74 54.15 83.58
CA ARG A 3 105.39 54.75 84.76
C ARG A 3 104.38 55.82 85.27
N TRP A 4 104.15 55.87 86.59
CA TRP A 4 104.20 57.07 87.49
C TRP A 4 103.32 58.31 87.15
N SER A 5 102.75 59.10 88.07
CA SER A 5 103.06 59.46 89.47
C SER A 5 101.90 60.34 90.00
N ARG A 6 101.31 60.08 91.17
CA ARG A 6 101.55 60.65 92.53
C ARG A 6 101.03 62.07 92.83
N GLY A 7 100.37 62.19 93.98
CA GLY A 7 100.19 63.40 94.82
C GLY A 7 98.83 63.39 95.54
N ILE A 8 98.62 62.68 96.65
CA ILE A 8 98.77 63.04 98.10
C ILE A 8 98.33 64.46 98.51
N LEU A 9 97.26 64.55 99.32
CA LEU A 9 97.10 65.19 100.66
C LEU A 9 95.59 65.50 100.86
N ALA A 10 94.85 64.80 101.74
CA ALA A 10 94.79 64.88 103.21
C ALA A 10 93.93 66.04 103.77
N LEU A 11 92.92 65.61 104.53
CA LEU A 11 92.33 66.17 105.77
C LEU A 11 91.08 67.09 105.77
N CYS A 12 90.06 66.55 106.45
CA CYS A 12 89.22 67.14 107.51
C CYS A 12 88.29 68.34 107.19
N VAL A 13 87.11 68.53 107.81
CA VAL A 13 86.22 67.78 108.71
C VAL A 13 84.90 68.59 108.78
N ALA A 14 83.78 67.86 108.81
CA ALA A 14 82.46 68.10 109.43
C ALA A 14 81.62 69.40 109.26
N CYS A 15 80.36 69.10 108.92
CA CYS A 15 79.08 69.52 109.52
C CYS A 15 78.43 70.88 109.18
N GLY A 16 77.19 70.77 108.68
CA GLY A 16 76.18 71.84 108.67
C GLY A 16 74.97 71.46 107.80
N SER A 17 73.92 70.95 108.43
CA SER A 17 72.65 70.50 107.88
C SER A 17 71.78 71.58 107.21
N SER A 18 71.10 71.25 106.10
CA SER A 18 69.71 71.69 105.82
C SER A 18 69.01 70.93 104.66
N SER A 19 67.74 70.59 104.90
CA SER A 19 66.62 70.32 103.97
C SER A 19 66.68 69.16 102.95
N VAL A 20 65.87 68.13 103.20
CA VAL A 20 65.47 67.05 102.27
C VAL A 20 64.37 67.56 101.31
N LYS A 21 64.52 67.30 100.00
CA LYS A 21 63.50 67.55 98.96
C LYS A 21 63.01 66.18 98.45
N PRO A 22 61.69 65.91 98.34
CA PRO A 22 61.19 64.63 97.83
C PRO A 22 61.39 64.51 96.32
N GLU A 23 61.87 63.35 95.87
CA GLU A 23 62.02 62.98 94.46
C GLU A 23 60.64 62.66 93.85
N PRO A 24 60.30 63.14 92.64
CA PRO A 24 58.96 62.94 92.07
C PRO A 24 58.69 61.46 91.76
N ALA A 25 57.50 60.97 92.10
CA ALA A 25 57.06 59.60 91.85
C ALA A 25 57.10 59.24 90.34
N ARG A 26 57.61 58.06 89.99
CA ARG A 26 57.60 57.56 88.59
C ARG A 26 56.15 57.36 88.11
N PRO A 27 55.77 57.86 86.92
CA PRO A 27 54.44 57.62 86.36
C PRO A 27 54.19 56.13 86.11
N ALA A 28 52.92 55.75 85.98
CA ALA A 28 52.51 54.38 85.64
C ALA A 28 53.15 53.95 84.33
N ALA A 29 53.66 52.71 84.29
CA ALA A 29 54.36 52.16 83.13
C ALA A 29 53.94 50.71 82.96
N LEU A 30 53.18 50.43 81.90
CA LEU A 30 52.74 49.08 81.59
C LEU A 30 53.90 48.29 80.97
N ALA A 31 54.19 47.12 81.53
CA ALA A 31 55.10 46.14 80.95
C ALA A 31 54.34 44.86 80.60
N LEU A 32 54.84 44.17 79.59
CA LEU A 32 54.25 42.95 79.04
C LEU A 32 55.24 41.81 79.25
N ASP A 33 54.76 40.62 79.56
CA ASP A 33 55.59 39.42 79.62
C ASP A 33 56.14 39.01 78.23
N ARG A 34 55.45 39.42 77.16
CA ARG A 34 55.85 39.21 75.76
C ARG A 34 55.39 40.37 74.87
N SER A 35 56.20 40.70 73.87
CA SER A 35 55.86 41.72 72.86
C SER A 35 55.14 41.16 71.63
N SER A 36 55.09 39.84 71.46
CA SER A 36 54.40 39.18 70.34
C SER A 36 53.85 37.79 70.69
N VAL A 37 52.78 37.39 70.01
CA VAL A 37 52.23 36.02 70.00
C VAL A 37 52.13 35.54 68.55
N GLN A 38 52.73 34.39 68.27
CA GLN A 38 52.57 33.69 67.00
C GLN A 38 51.76 32.41 67.22
N PHE A 39 50.59 32.35 66.59
CA PHE A 39 49.72 31.18 66.62
C PHE A 39 50.17 30.16 65.57
N ALA A 40 49.95 28.87 65.86
CA ALA A 40 50.18 27.81 64.90
C ALA A 40 49.24 27.97 63.68
N THR A 41 49.69 27.47 62.53
CA THR A 41 48.85 27.44 61.33
C THR A 41 47.63 26.55 61.57
N VAL A 42 46.43 27.05 61.28
CA VAL A 42 45.16 26.32 61.40
C VAL A 42 44.45 26.24 60.07
N SER A 43 43.44 25.38 59.95
CA SER A 43 42.55 25.38 58.79
C SER A 43 41.57 26.58 58.88
N PRO A 44 41.01 27.07 57.77
CA PRO A 44 39.92 28.05 57.83
C PRO A 44 38.78 27.58 58.75
N SER A 45 38.30 28.47 59.60
CA SER A 45 37.27 28.28 60.64
C SER A 45 37.64 27.45 61.88
N GLU A 46 38.85 26.87 61.90
CA GLU A 46 39.42 26.19 63.07
C GLU A 46 39.98 27.22 64.06
N THR A 47 39.75 27.02 65.36
CA THR A 47 40.27 27.90 66.43
C THR A 47 41.56 27.31 66.98
N SER A 48 42.62 28.12 67.06
CA SER A 48 43.90 27.72 67.67
C SER A 48 43.78 27.49 69.18
N ALA A 49 44.84 26.93 69.79
CA ALA A 49 45.03 27.02 71.23
C ALA A 49 45.13 28.49 71.68
N GLU A 50 44.67 28.78 72.91
CA GLU A 50 44.72 30.12 73.50
C GLU A 50 46.13 30.49 73.98
N ALA A 51 46.49 31.75 73.83
CA ALA A 51 47.70 32.35 74.38
C ALA A 51 47.35 33.38 75.46
N SER A 52 47.99 33.29 76.63
CA SER A 52 47.82 34.24 77.75
C SER A 52 48.92 35.30 77.70
N VAL A 53 48.58 36.58 77.76
CA VAL A 53 49.48 37.73 77.84
C VAL A 53 49.34 38.35 79.22
N ARG A 54 50.46 38.50 79.94
CA ARG A 54 50.48 39.10 81.28
C ARG A 54 50.93 40.54 81.22
N ILE A 55 50.16 41.41 81.85
CA ILE A 55 50.39 42.85 81.93
C ILE A 55 50.71 43.23 83.37
N SER A 56 51.82 43.94 83.60
CA SER A 56 52.23 44.48 84.90
C SER A 56 52.32 46.01 84.87
N ASN A 57 52.11 46.65 86.01
CA ASN A 57 52.46 48.06 86.19
C ASN A 57 53.81 48.18 86.92
N ASP A 58 54.86 48.46 86.17
CA ASP A 58 56.24 48.62 86.67
C ASP A 58 56.53 50.08 87.09
N GLY A 59 55.54 50.96 86.98
CA GLY A 59 55.59 52.36 87.40
C GLY A 59 55.39 52.54 88.91
N GLY A 60 55.69 53.75 89.40
CA GLY A 60 55.58 54.09 90.82
C GLY A 60 54.19 54.56 91.27
N THR A 61 53.22 54.63 90.36
CA THR A 61 51.85 55.10 90.60
C THR A 61 50.82 54.15 89.97
N PRO A 62 49.59 54.01 90.53
CA PRO A 62 48.53 53.19 89.93
C PRO A 62 48.15 53.65 88.52
N THR A 63 47.76 52.72 87.63
CA THR A 63 47.16 53.08 86.33
C THR A 63 45.75 53.66 86.50
N ALA A 64 45.19 54.32 85.50
CA ALA A 64 43.72 54.38 85.40
C ALA A 64 43.17 53.02 84.94
N ALA A 65 41.84 52.89 84.95
CA ALA A 65 41.15 51.68 84.52
C ALA A 65 41.58 51.28 83.09
N LEU A 66 42.09 50.06 82.92
CA LEU A 66 42.60 49.59 81.65
C LEU A 66 41.50 49.24 80.65
N VAL A 67 41.76 49.50 79.37
CA VAL A 67 40.93 49.13 78.23
C VAL A 67 41.77 48.26 77.29
N THR A 68 41.18 47.17 76.84
CA THR A 68 41.77 46.24 75.88
C THR A 68 41.05 46.37 74.54
N ASN A 69 41.81 46.39 73.44
CA ASN A 69 41.27 46.36 72.09
C ASN A 69 42.13 45.45 71.20
N LEU A 70 41.48 44.80 70.24
CA LEU A 70 42.17 44.17 69.11
C LEU A 70 42.15 45.15 67.94
N ASP A 71 43.33 45.64 67.59
CA ASP A 71 43.56 46.62 66.55
C ASP A 71 44.26 45.96 65.35
N GLY A 72 44.18 46.60 64.17
CA GLY A 72 44.78 46.12 62.93
C GLY A 72 43.77 45.64 61.88
N ARG A 73 44.20 45.64 60.62
CA ARG A 73 43.33 45.37 59.46
C ARG A 73 42.75 43.95 59.46
N GLU A 74 43.50 42.99 60.01
CA GLU A 74 43.16 41.57 60.04
C GLU A 74 42.81 41.11 61.46
N ALA A 75 42.54 42.05 62.38
CA ALA A 75 42.21 41.80 63.78
C ALA A 75 40.99 40.87 63.95
N GLY A 76 40.07 40.84 62.98
CA GLY A 76 38.90 39.95 62.98
C GLY A 76 39.22 38.45 62.92
N ALA A 77 40.48 38.07 62.64
CA ALA A 77 40.95 36.69 62.74
C ALA A 77 41.45 36.32 64.14
N PHE A 78 41.55 37.27 65.07
CA PHE A 78 41.93 37.04 66.46
C PHE A 78 40.74 37.31 67.39
N ILE A 79 40.64 36.57 68.48
CA ILE A 79 39.55 36.69 69.44
C ILE A 79 40.12 36.79 70.86
N VAL A 80 39.60 37.73 71.66
CA VAL A 80 39.86 37.77 73.11
C VAL A 80 38.92 36.77 73.77
N THR A 81 39.47 35.71 74.34
CA THR A 81 38.67 34.63 74.94
C THR A 81 38.41 34.87 76.43
N SER A 82 39.31 35.60 77.11
CA SER A 82 39.14 36.06 78.48
C SER A 82 39.98 37.33 78.71
N ASP A 83 39.47 38.28 79.50
CA ASP A 83 40.16 39.55 79.78
C ASP A 83 40.08 39.91 81.27
N GLY A 84 41.15 39.61 81.99
CA GLY A 84 41.31 39.94 83.41
C GLY A 84 41.84 41.37 83.65
N CYS A 85 42.16 42.12 82.60
CA CYS A 85 42.67 43.49 82.71
C CYS A 85 41.57 44.54 82.54
N ARG A 86 40.42 44.17 81.99
CA ARG A 86 39.32 45.11 81.70
C ARG A 86 38.85 45.89 82.92
N ALA A 87 38.88 47.22 82.81
CA ALA A 87 38.44 48.19 83.81
C ALA A 87 39.15 48.07 85.18
N ILE A 88 40.26 47.35 85.25
CA ILE A 88 41.08 47.23 86.46
C ILE A 88 42.09 48.38 86.54
N VAL A 89 42.25 48.94 87.73
CA VAL A 89 43.35 49.83 88.09
C VAL A 89 44.49 48.98 88.65
N LEU A 90 45.62 48.93 87.95
CA LEU A 90 46.79 48.20 88.41
C LEU A 90 47.61 49.09 89.36
N ALA A 91 47.64 48.74 90.64
CA ALA A 91 48.58 49.31 91.59
C ALA A 91 50.04 49.01 91.18
N PRO A 92 51.04 49.76 91.69
CA PRO A 92 52.44 49.44 91.46
C PRO A 92 52.76 47.97 91.75
N ALA A 93 53.45 47.30 90.83
CA ALA A 93 53.79 45.88 90.83
C ALA A 93 52.62 44.88 90.73
N ALA A 94 51.37 45.32 90.58
CA ALA A 94 50.23 44.43 90.34
C ALA A 94 50.18 43.96 88.87
N THR A 95 49.57 42.79 88.65
CA THR A 95 49.45 42.18 87.32
C THR A 95 48.02 41.75 86.98
N CYS A 96 47.72 41.62 85.70
CA CYS A 96 46.50 41.02 85.15
C CYS A 96 46.83 40.29 83.83
N ASP A 97 45.95 39.38 83.40
CA ASP A 97 46.16 38.55 82.20
C ASP A 97 45.04 38.73 81.17
N VAL A 98 45.38 38.70 79.88
CA VAL A 98 44.43 38.66 78.75
C VAL A 98 44.72 37.42 77.91
N HIS A 99 43.68 36.65 77.59
CA HIS A 99 43.77 35.43 76.77
C HIS A 99 43.24 35.71 75.37
N VAL A 100 44.02 35.33 74.35
CA VAL A 100 43.71 35.52 72.93
C VAL A 100 43.86 34.22 72.15
N ALA A 101 43.01 33.99 71.15
CA ALA A 101 43.12 32.86 70.22
C ALA A 101 43.01 33.35 68.76
N PHE A 102 43.40 32.49 67.80
CA PHE A 102 43.37 32.75 66.37
C PHE A 102 42.34 31.86 65.67
N ARG A 103 41.40 32.46 64.93
CA ARG A 103 40.33 31.79 64.19
C ARG A 103 40.04 32.49 62.84
N PRO A 104 40.82 32.19 61.79
CA PRO A 104 40.67 32.80 60.47
C PRO A 104 39.46 32.23 59.70
N SER A 105 38.79 33.05 58.88
CA SER A 105 37.63 32.60 58.05
C SER A 105 38.00 32.16 56.63
N GLN A 106 39.23 32.46 56.18
CA GLN A 106 39.76 32.14 54.86
C GLN A 106 41.26 31.81 54.96
N GLU A 107 41.82 31.23 53.91
CA GLU A 107 43.27 30.99 53.79
C GLU A 107 44.05 32.30 53.70
N GLY A 108 45.23 32.38 54.31
CA GLY A 108 46.05 33.59 54.30
C GLY A 108 46.99 33.73 55.50
N GLN A 109 47.88 34.72 55.45
CA GLN A 109 48.65 35.19 56.60
C GLN A 109 47.88 36.33 57.25
N PHE A 110 47.77 36.33 58.57
CA PHE A 110 46.98 37.28 59.34
C PHE A 110 47.84 37.95 60.42
N SER A 111 47.69 39.26 60.55
CA SER A 111 48.43 40.10 61.50
C SER A 111 47.50 41.09 62.22
N GLY A 112 47.64 41.19 63.54
CA GLY A 112 46.83 42.08 64.38
C GLY A 112 47.61 42.52 65.61
N GLU A 113 47.02 43.37 66.43
CA GLU A 113 47.65 43.89 67.65
C GLU A 113 46.66 43.84 68.81
N LEU A 114 47.05 43.28 69.95
CA LEU A 114 46.33 43.42 71.21
C LEU A 114 46.88 44.65 71.92
N ARG A 115 46.08 45.71 72.04
CA ARG A 115 46.44 46.95 72.73
C ARG A 115 45.76 47.00 74.09
N VAL A 116 46.55 47.19 75.14
CA VAL A 116 46.09 47.40 76.52
C VAL A 116 46.51 48.80 76.96
N ALA A 117 45.55 49.66 77.31
CA ALA A 117 45.84 51.06 77.59
C ALA A 117 45.01 51.64 78.73
N SER A 118 45.59 52.63 79.39
CA SER A 118 44.94 53.63 80.25
C SER A 118 45.17 55.02 79.66
N ASP A 119 44.63 56.07 80.29
CA ASP A 119 44.89 57.46 79.95
C ASP A 119 46.37 57.86 80.14
N ALA A 120 47.10 57.19 81.04
CA ALA A 120 48.49 57.50 81.40
C ALA A 120 49.55 56.57 80.75
N ALA A 121 49.20 55.33 80.38
CA ALA A 121 50.14 54.35 79.83
C ALA A 121 49.46 53.35 78.89
N ALA A 122 50.17 52.91 77.85
CA ALA A 122 49.70 51.91 76.90
C ALA A 122 50.80 50.90 76.54
N ALA A 123 50.41 49.66 76.32
CA ALA A 123 51.27 48.58 75.85
C ALA A 123 50.56 47.78 74.76
N THR A 124 51.31 47.29 73.78
CA THR A 124 50.76 46.57 72.62
C THR A 124 51.52 45.28 72.39
N VAL A 125 50.81 44.21 72.07
CA VAL A 125 51.35 42.89 71.68
C VAL A 125 50.97 42.60 70.24
N ALA A 126 51.97 42.32 69.39
CA ALA A 126 51.73 41.90 68.02
C ALA A 126 51.21 40.45 67.96
N LEU A 127 50.14 40.21 67.22
CA LEU A 127 49.53 38.89 66.97
C LEU A 127 49.76 38.49 65.52
N SER A 128 50.18 37.25 65.30
CA SER A 128 50.31 36.68 63.95
C SER A 128 49.81 35.25 63.90
N GLY A 129 49.20 34.85 62.80
CA GLY A 129 48.73 33.50 62.54
C GLY A 129 48.57 33.25 61.05
N ALA A 130 48.55 31.99 60.64
CA ALA A 130 48.34 31.63 59.24
C ALA A 130 47.21 30.60 59.10
N ALA A 131 46.43 30.74 58.04
CA ALA A 131 45.43 29.77 57.64
C ALA A 131 45.84 29.14 56.31
N ASN A 132 45.86 27.81 56.22
CA ASN A 132 46.13 27.10 54.97
C ASN A 132 45.05 26.06 54.72
N GLY A 133 44.49 26.02 53.51
CA GLY A 133 43.57 24.96 53.10
C GLY A 133 44.32 23.74 52.58
N GLY A 134 43.63 22.61 52.56
CA GLY A 134 44.19 21.37 52.01
C GLY A 134 44.54 21.47 50.52
N ALA A 135 45.17 20.42 50.00
CA ALA A 135 45.35 20.29 48.56
C ALA A 135 44.00 20.19 47.85
N ARG A 136 43.86 20.86 46.70
CA ARG A 136 42.65 20.80 45.87
C ARG A 136 43.07 20.59 44.43
N LEU A 137 42.67 19.47 43.85
CA LEU A 137 43.02 19.11 42.47
C LEU A 137 41.97 19.65 41.49
N SER A 138 42.45 20.17 40.36
CA SER A 138 41.60 20.59 39.24
C SER A 138 42.12 19.97 37.95
N VAL A 139 41.23 19.62 37.04
CA VAL A 139 41.56 18.98 35.76
C VAL A 139 41.02 19.84 34.63
N ALA A 140 41.88 20.16 33.67
CA ALA A 140 41.52 20.96 32.50
C ALA A 140 42.06 20.32 31.22
N GLY A 141 41.22 20.23 30.19
CA GLY A 141 41.63 19.70 28.88
C GLY A 141 40.46 19.08 28.10
N PRO A 142 40.68 18.73 26.83
CA PRO A 142 39.68 18.06 26.00
C PRO A 142 39.47 16.61 26.44
N SER A 143 38.22 16.22 26.69
CA SER A 143 37.89 14.86 27.12
C SER A 143 37.13 14.00 26.08
N SER A 144 36.67 14.60 24.97
CA SER A 144 36.02 13.86 23.88
C SER A 144 37.00 13.53 22.74
N PHE A 145 36.91 12.30 22.24
CA PHE A 145 37.72 11.75 21.16
C PHE A 145 37.02 11.79 19.78
N SER A 146 35.76 12.24 19.70
CA SER A 146 34.95 12.14 18.47
C SER A 146 34.89 10.69 17.93
N GLY A 147 34.57 10.50 16.64
CA GLY A 147 34.67 9.20 15.98
C GLY A 147 36.11 8.87 15.59
N ILE A 148 36.59 7.69 15.96
CA ILE A 148 37.90 7.14 15.59
C ILE A 148 37.67 5.81 14.88
N GLU A 149 38.35 5.61 13.74
CA GLU A 149 38.22 4.39 12.94
C GLU A 149 38.70 3.17 13.72
N LEU A 150 38.02 2.02 13.56
CA LEU A 150 38.37 0.79 14.28
C LEU A 150 39.86 0.43 14.09
N GLY A 151 40.55 0.16 15.20
CA GLY A 151 41.98 -0.17 15.22
C GLY A 151 42.94 1.03 15.12
N MET A 152 42.44 2.23 14.81
CA MET A 152 43.20 3.48 14.91
C MET A 152 43.15 4.05 16.33
N PHE A 153 44.04 4.99 16.65
CA PHE A 153 44.08 5.61 17.98
C PHE A 153 44.21 7.13 17.94
N ALA A 154 43.72 7.78 18.99
CA ALA A 154 43.94 9.20 19.26
C ALA A 154 44.32 9.40 20.72
N ILE A 155 45.11 10.44 21.00
CA ILE A 155 45.55 10.78 22.36
C ILE A 155 44.98 12.16 22.74
N ARG A 156 44.53 12.29 23.99
CA ARG A 156 44.16 13.56 24.63
C ARG A 156 44.99 13.74 25.88
N ILE A 157 45.56 14.93 26.03
CA ILE A 157 46.36 15.29 27.20
C ILE A 157 45.59 16.36 27.97
N MET A 158 45.35 16.10 29.25
CA MET A 158 44.74 17.02 30.20
C MET A 158 45.77 17.44 31.24
N THR A 159 45.64 18.65 31.76
CA THR A 159 46.48 19.17 32.83
C THR A 159 45.76 19.01 34.17
N VAL A 160 46.41 18.32 35.11
CA VAL A 160 45.98 18.22 36.50
C VAL A 160 46.80 19.20 37.32
N SER A 161 46.15 20.13 38.03
CA SER A 161 46.82 21.18 38.81
C SER A 161 46.38 21.15 40.27
N ASN A 162 47.32 21.39 41.19
CA ASN A 162 46.97 21.66 42.58
C ASN A 162 46.72 23.16 42.77
N VAL A 163 45.46 23.51 42.94
CA VAL A 163 44.98 24.88 43.14
C VAL A 163 44.69 25.20 44.61
N GLY A 164 45.05 24.29 45.54
CA GLY A 164 44.97 24.50 46.99
C GLY A 164 46.29 24.97 47.60
N GLY A 165 46.27 25.38 48.86
CA GLY A 165 47.42 25.96 49.56
C GLY A 165 48.40 24.96 50.19
N ALA A 166 48.07 23.67 50.22
CA ALA A 166 48.95 22.59 50.70
C ALA A 166 49.34 21.61 49.59
N ALA A 167 50.48 20.93 49.74
CA ALA A 167 50.90 19.89 48.82
C ALA A 167 49.94 18.69 48.82
N SER A 168 49.68 18.11 47.64
CA SER A 168 48.87 16.90 47.53
C SER A 168 49.60 15.68 48.11
N SER A 169 48.85 14.65 48.51
CA SER A 169 49.42 13.30 48.62
C SER A 169 49.87 12.81 47.23
N PRO A 170 50.73 11.78 47.15
CA PRO A 170 51.07 11.14 45.88
C PRO A 170 49.80 10.76 45.12
N ILE A 171 49.65 11.26 43.90
CA ILE A 171 48.44 11.08 43.11
C ILE A 171 48.28 9.61 42.73
N SER A 172 47.15 8.99 43.10
CA SER A 172 46.69 7.74 42.50
C SER A 172 45.64 8.04 41.43
N ILE A 173 45.64 7.20 40.40
CA ILE A 173 44.73 7.30 39.26
C ILE A 173 44.01 5.98 39.16
N ASP A 174 42.69 6.04 39.33
CA ASP A 174 41.80 4.90 39.24
C ASP A 174 40.86 5.12 38.05
N SER A 175 40.75 4.14 37.17
CA SER A 175 39.99 4.25 35.93
C SER A 175 38.92 3.17 35.85
N SER A 176 37.71 3.55 35.42
CA SER A 176 36.56 2.67 35.26
C SER A 176 35.79 2.96 33.97
N GLY A 177 35.03 1.99 33.46
CA GLY A 177 34.35 2.07 32.16
C GLY A 177 34.96 1.09 31.15
N ASP A 178 35.10 1.52 29.89
CA ASP A 178 35.68 0.69 28.83
C ASP A 178 37.22 0.74 28.87
N LEU A 179 37.82 -0.19 29.60
CA LEU A 179 39.29 -0.27 29.71
C LEU A 179 39.95 -1.01 28.53
N ASP A 180 39.17 -1.64 27.65
CA ASP A 180 39.69 -2.31 26.46
C ASP A 180 39.96 -1.31 25.34
N SER A 181 39.13 -0.27 25.24
CA SER A 181 39.28 0.80 24.25
C SER A 181 40.10 1.99 24.74
N PHE A 182 40.35 2.13 26.05
CA PHE A 182 41.05 3.29 26.61
C PHE A 182 42.27 2.89 27.45
N ALA A 183 43.38 3.62 27.27
CA ALA A 183 44.58 3.50 28.08
C ALA A 183 44.92 4.84 28.76
N VAL A 184 45.18 4.81 30.06
CA VAL A 184 45.49 5.99 30.87
C VAL A 184 46.98 6.00 31.23
N GLY A 185 47.65 7.12 30.96
CA GLY A 185 49.06 7.37 31.24
C GLY A 185 49.33 8.84 31.56
N GLY A 186 50.56 9.29 31.31
CA GLY A 186 51.01 10.66 31.62
C GLY A 186 51.99 10.70 32.79
N THR A 187 52.15 11.88 33.39
CA THR A 187 53.20 12.16 34.39
C THR A 187 52.66 12.30 35.81
N CYS A 188 51.34 12.21 36.03
CA CYS A 188 50.74 12.47 37.35
C CYS A 188 50.90 11.35 38.38
N ARG A 189 50.87 10.07 37.97
CA ARG A 189 50.80 8.92 38.91
C ARG A 189 52.03 8.88 39.84
N GLY A 190 51.78 8.83 41.14
CA GLY A 190 52.81 8.75 42.19
C GLY A 190 53.47 10.08 42.56
N ARG A 191 53.13 11.19 41.90
CA ARG A 191 53.67 12.52 42.23
C ARG A 191 52.80 13.23 43.25
N ALA A 192 53.44 13.91 44.20
CA ALA A 192 52.80 14.93 45.03
C ALA A 192 52.97 16.29 44.34
N LEU A 193 51.89 17.05 44.17
CA LEU A 193 51.92 18.37 43.55
C LEU A 193 51.98 19.45 44.65
N ALA A 194 53.02 20.28 44.63
CA ALA A 194 53.09 21.48 45.46
C ALA A 194 51.98 22.49 45.06
N PRO A 195 51.64 23.47 45.92
CA PRO A 195 50.71 24.54 45.55
C PRO A 195 51.12 25.22 44.24
N GLY A 196 50.21 25.27 43.27
CA GLY A 196 50.44 25.84 41.93
C GLY A 196 51.17 24.93 40.94
N GLU A 197 51.58 23.72 41.34
CA GLU A 197 52.22 22.74 40.44
C GLU A 197 51.18 21.94 39.62
N SER A 198 51.59 21.50 38.43
CA SER A 198 50.76 20.68 37.54
C SER A 198 51.49 19.45 36.98
N CYS A 199 50.72 18.49 36.51
CA CYS A 199 51.18 17.32 35.78
C CYS A 199 50.21 16.97 34.64
N ASP A 200 50.63 16.06 33.75
CA ASP A 200 49.86 15.66 32.58
C ASP A 200 49.16 14.32 32.80
N LEU A 201 47.87 14.28 32.48
CA LEU A 201 47.07 13.06 32.33
C LEU A 201 46.87 12.81 30.84
N ALA A 202 47.48 11.75 30.31
CA ALA A 202 47.32 11.36 28.91
C ALA A 202 46.36 10.18 28.80
N VAL A 203 45.30 10.31 27.99
CA VAL A 203 44.37 9.22 27.68
C VAL A 203 44.46 8.91 26.20
N THR A 204 44.66 7.63 25.88
CA THR A 204 44.65 7.09 24.53
C THR A 204 43.35 6.35 24.30
N PHE A 205 42.64 6.61 23.21
CA PHE A 205 41.44 5.89 22.79
C PHE A 205 41.72 5.11 21.50
N THR A 206 41.52 3.80 21.53
CA THR A 206 41.73 2.84 20.43
C THR A 206 40.51 1.90 20.31
N PRO A 207 39.43 2.30 19.62
CA PRO A 207 38.21 1.49 19.56
C PRO A 207 38.41 0.20 18.75
N GLN A 208 37.91 -0.93 19.26
CA GLN A 208 37.90 -2.24 18.59
C GLN A 208 36.53 -2.64 18.06
N GLN A 209 35.48 -1.92 18.44
CA GLN A 209 34.10 -2.19 18.04
C GLN A 209 33.35 -0.89 17.80
N LEU A 210 32.34 -0.94 16.93
CA LEU A 210 31.46 0.20 16.64
C LEU A 210 30.70 0.65 17.90
N GLY A 211 30.38 1.95 17.95
CA GLY A 211 29.51 2.50 18.99
C GLY A 211 30.21 3.39 20.02
N PRO A 212 29.43 4.01 20.92
CA PRO A 212 29.92 4.94 21.92
C PRO A 212 30.64 4.20 23.05
N ARG A 213 31.84 4.67 23.39
CA ARG A 213 32.67 4.17 24.49
C ARG A 213 32.94 5.30 25.49
N THR A 214 32.95 4.96 26.77
CA THR A 214 33.15 5.95 27.84
C THR A 214 34.13 5.44 28.89
N LEU A 215 34.92 6.35 29.42
CA LEU A 215 35.87 6.12 30.51
C LEU A 215 35.66 7.19 31.59
N SER A 216 35.69 6.78 32.85
CA SER A 216 35.79 7.69 34.00
C SER A 216 37.14 7.50 34.67
N VAL A 217 37.81 8.60 34.99
CA VAL A 217 39.11 8.63 35.65
C VAL A 217 38.99 9.44 36.93
N ASP A 218 39.25 8.77 38.04
CA ASP A 218 39.29 9.34 39.38
C ASP A 218 40.74 9.64 39.76
N ILE A 219 41.00 10.88 40.13
CA ILE A 219 42.34 11.42 40.41
C ILE A 219 42.38 11.77 41.88
N ASN A 220 43.03 10.90 42.65
CA ASN A 220 43.01 10.90 44.10
C ASN A 220 44.36 11.44 44.62
N GLY A 221 44.35 12.55 45.34
CA GLY A 221 45.57 13.15 45.90
C GLY A 221 45.33 14.11 47.08
N SER A 222 44.11 14.20 47.59
CA SER A 222 43.79 14.96 48.80
C SER A 222 42.93 14.11 49.74
N ARG A 223 42.89 14.46 51.04
CA ARG A 223 42.08 13.73 52.05
C ARG A 223 40.60 14.11 52.04
N SER A 224 40.21 15.14 51.27
CA SER A 224 38.87 15.73 51.35
C SER A 224 38.14 15.89 50.00
N GLU A 225 38.83 15.82 48.85
CA GLU A 225 38.19 15.92 47.54
C GLU A 225 39.03 15.27 46.41
N SER A 226 38.39 14.40 45.62
CA SER A 226 38.97 13.77 44.42
C SER A 226 38.55 14.54 43.19
N ALA A 227 39.45 14.67 42.20
CA ALA A 227 39.09 15.26 40.92
C ALA A 227 38.65 14.14 39.95
N HIS A 228 37.63 14.42 39.14
CA HIS A 228 37.03 13.44 38.24
C HIS A 228 37.07 13.94 36.79
N ALA A 229 37.45 13.08 35.86
CA ALA A 229 37.39 13.35 34.42
C ALA A 229 36.63 12.23 33.71
N LYS A 230 35.70 12.59 32.82
CA LYS A 230 34.96 11.66 31.97
C LYS A 230 35.37 11.85 30.53
N PHE A 231 35.70 10.75 29.87
CA PHE A 231 36.05 10.72 28.47
C PHE A 231 35.01 9.95 27.67
N ASP A 232 34.73 10.42 26.47
CA ASP A 232 33.79 9.83 25.53
C ASP A 232 34.43 9.76 24.13
N GLY A 233 34.08 8.72 23.38
CA GLY A 233 34.55 8.52 22.00
C GLY A 233 33.68 7.49 21.30
N TRP A 234 33.79 7.39 19.98
CA TRP A 234 33.01 6.46 19.18
C TRP A 234 33.94 5.64 18.29
N GLY A 235 33.79 4.32 18.30
CA GLY A 235 34.35 3.48 17.25
C GLY A 235 33.54 3.64 15.99
N GLN A 236 34.18 4.01 14.87
CA GLN A 236 33.52 4.17 13.58
C GLN A 236 34.17 3.31 12.50
N GLN A 237 33.41 3.04 11.44
CA GLN A 237 33.89 2.35 10.24
C GLN A 237 33.26 3.00 9.01
N ARG A 238 34.02 3.09 7.92
CA ARG A 238 33.49 3.50 6.63
C ARG A 238 32.89 2.31 5.89
N VAL A 239 31.65 2.45 5.44
CA VAL A 239 30.92 1.48 4.61
C VAL A 239 30.45 2.13 3.31
N THR A 240 30.15 1.31 2.31
CA THR A 240 29.77 1.77 0.98
C THR A 240 28.33 1.39 0.63
N LEU A 241 27.55 2.36 0.14
CA LEU A 241 26.30 2.11 -0.56
C LEU A 241 26.56 2.13 -2.07
N THR A 242 26.38 0.99 -2.73
CA THR A 242 26.42 0.87 -4.19
C THR A 242 25.01 0.99 -4.75
N ILE A 243 24.77 1.97 -5.62
CA ILE A 243 23.50 2.18 -6.30
C ILE A 243 23.68 1.87 -7.79
N SER A 244 22.94 0.90 -8.31
CA SER A 244 22.88 0.56 -9.74
C SER A 244 21.61 1.09 -10.37
N VAL A 245 21.72 2.03 -11.29
CA VAL A 245 20.59 2.62 -12.01
C VAL A 245 20.51 1.99 -13.41
N GLN A 246 19.45 1.23 -13.66
CA GLN A 246 19.15 0.59 -14.94
C GLN A 246 18.05 1.36 -15.68
N GLY A 247 18.31 1.75 -16.94
CA GLY A 247 17.40 2.59 -17.72
C GLY A 247 17.60 4.09 -17.46
N ALA A 248 16.89 4.94 -18.21
CA ALA A 248 17.03 6.39 -18.07
C ALA A 248 16.24 6.89 -16.86
N GLY A 249 16.97 7.31 -15.82
CA GLY A 249 16.43 7.85 -14.59
C GLY A 249 17.56 8.29 -13.66
N ARG A 250 17.21 8.86 -12.52
CA ARG A 250 18.17 9.21 -11.46
C ARG A 250 17.64 8.81 -10.10
N VAL A 251 18.56 8.56 -9.16
CA VAL A 251 18.24 8.32 -7.75
C VAL A 251 18.82 9.45 -6.93
N SER A 252 17.99 10.13 -6.13
CA SER A 252 18.45 11.10 -5.13
C SER A 252 18.56 10.45 -3.76
N VAL A 253 19.57 10.84 -3.01
CA VAL A 253 19.84 10.33 -1.66
C VAL A 253 19.55 11.42 -0.64
N LEU A 254 18.50 11.27 0.18
CA LEU A 254 18.15 12.25 1.20
C LEU A 254 19.28 12.33 2.25
N GLY A 255 19.81 13.53 2.49
CA GLY A 255 20.98 13.75 3.35
C GLY A 255 22.31 13.89 2.59
N SER A 256 22.28 13.78 1.26
CA SER A 256 23.42 14.06 0.38
C SER A 256 23.00 15.00 -0.76
N THR A 257 23.95 15.76 -1.31
CA THR A 257 23.77 16.51 -2.57
C THR A 257 23.99 15.63 -3.81
N GLU A 258 24.39 14.38 -3.62
CA GLU A 258 24.69 13.43 -4.68
C GLU A 258 23.40 12.90 -5.34
N THR A 259 23.40 12.87 -6.67
CA THR A 259 22.37 12.20 -7.47
C THR A 259 23.02 11.16 -8.38
N CYS A 260 22.63 9.91 -8.23
CA CYS A 260 23.15 8.83 -9.06
C CYS A 260 22.37 8.79 -10.39
N SER A 261 23.11 8.94 -11.48
CA SER A 261 22.62 8.82 -12.86
C SER A 261 22.79 7.37 -13.38
N PRO A 262 22.31 7.01 -14.59
CA PRO A 262 22.40 5.65 -15.10
C PRO A 262 23.81 5.05 -15.01
N GLY A 263 23.92 3.81 -14.54
CA GLY A 263 25.19 3.16 -14.21
C GLY A 263 25.33 2.84 -12.72
N ALA A 264 26.56 2.59 -12.27
CA ALA A 264 26.87 2.33 -10.86
C ALA A 264 27.43 3.60 -10.19
N CYS A 265 26.97 3.86 -8.98
CA CYS A 265 27.31 5.00 -8.14
C CYS A 265 27.66 4.49 -6.74
N GLN A 266 28.71 5.01 -6.11
CA GLN A 266 29.17 4.56 -4.80
C GLN A 266 29.25 5.74 -3.84
N LEU A 267 28.60 5.62 -2.69
CA LEU A 267 28.63 6.63 -1.62
C LEU A 267 29.21 6.01 -0.35
N GLY A 268 30.12 6.73 0.31
CA GLY A 268 30.70 6.33 1.58
C GLY A 268 29.92 6.89 2.77
N PHE A 269 29.68 6.07 3.78
CA PHE A 269 29.02 6.44 5.03
C PHE A 269 29.88 6.02 6.23
N GLU A 270 29.98 6.87 7.24
CA GLU A 270 30.61 6.53 8.51
C GLU A 270 29.55 5.96 9.46
N ILE A 271 29.69 4.70 9.84
CA ILE A 271 28.81 4.00 10.78
C ILE A 271 29.47 3.86 12.15
N GLY A 272 28.66 3.67 13.19
CA GLY A 272 29.12 3.60 14.58
C GLY A 272 28.59 4.74 15.45
N GLY A 273 28.11 5.84 14.86
CA GLY A 273 27.34 6.90 15.52
C GLY A 273 25.84 6.60 15.67
N PRO A 274 24.97 7.60 15.94
CA PRO A 274 23.51 7.40 15.87
C PRO A 274 23.09 6.89 14.48
N VAL A 275 22.17 5.92 14.47
CA VAL A 275 21.76 5.16 13.27
C VAL A 275 21.40 6.09 12.10
N GLN A 276 22.05 5.88 10.95
CA GLN A 276 21.76 6.59 9.72
C GLN A 276 20.84 5.75 8.83
N ASN A 277 19.57 6.17 8.76
CA ASN A 277 18.64 5.69 7.75
C ASN A 277 18.74 6.59 6.53
N VAL A 278 19.06 6.00 5.37
CA VAL A 278 19.19 6.71 4.11
C VAL A 278 17.92 6.47 3.29
N THR A 279 17.25 7.56 2.89
CA THR A 279 16.08 7.47 2.00
C THR A 279 16.49 7.75 0.56
N LEU A 280 16.31 6.75 -0.29
CA LEU A 280 16.50 6.82 -1.74
C LEU A 280 15.17 7.22 -2.40
N THR A 281 15.21 8.13 -3.36
CA THR A 281 14.05 8.50 -4.18
C THR A 281 14.39 8.36 -5.65
N ALA A 282 13.59 7.57 -6.37
CA ALA A 282 13.72 7.34 -7.79
C ALA A 282 12.98 8.41 -8.60
N TRP A 283 13.67 8.96 -9.59
CA TRP A 283 13.14 9.98 -10.51
C TRP A 283 13.25 9.46 -11.94
N PRO A 284 12.13 9.08 -12.57
CA PRO A 284 12.13 8.64 -13.96
C PRO A 284 12.65 9.73 -14.91
N GLY A 285 13.40 9.32 -15.94
CA GLY A 285 13.78 10.19 -17.04
C GLY A 285 12.61 10.48 -17.98
N GLU A 286 12.84 11.27 -19.03
CA GLU A 286 11.83 11.49 -20.07
C GLU A 286 11.37 10.15 -20.67
N LYS A 287 10.05 9.98 -20.81
CA LYS A 287 9.43 8.78 -21.39
C LYS A 287 9.80 7.48 -20.67
N MET A 288 10.09 7.54 -19.37
CA MET A 288 10.36 6.37 -18.53
C MET A 288 9.40 6.33 -17.33
N LEU A 289 9.13 5.14 -16.82
CA LEU A 289 8.50 4.91 -15.53
C LEU A 289 9.46 4.25 -14.56
N PHE A 290 9.31 4.53 -13.27
CA PHE A 290 9.98 3.77 -12.24
C PHE A 290 9.35 2.37 -12.18
N TRP A 291 10.18 1.34 -12.28
CA TRP A 291 9.72 -0.04 -12.26
C TRP A 291 9.77 -0.59 -10.83
N GLN A 292 10.96 -0.72 -10.27
CA GLN A 292 11.14 -1.30 -8.94
C GLN A 292 12.54 -1.08 -8.38
N TRP A 293 12.64 -1.28 -7.07
CA TRP A 293 13.87 -1.51 -6.36
C TRP A 293 14.22 -3.00 -6.26
N SER A 294 15.51 -3.31 -6.17
CA SER A 294 16.03 -4.65 -5.85
C SER A 294 17.37 -4.57 -5.10
N GLY A 295 17.82 -5.68 -4.51
CA GLY A 295 19.02 -5.72 -3.65
C GLY A 295 18.65 -5.57 -2.17
N ASP A 296 19.39 -4.73 -1.44
CA ASP A 296 19.12 -4.34 -0.04
C ASP A 296 17.86 -3.47 0.13
N CYS A 297 17.18 -3.18 -0.98
CA CYS A 297 15.89 -2.49 -1.04
C CYS A 297 14.96 -3.24 -2.00
N SER A 298 13.64 -3.24 -1.75
CA SER A 298 12.65 -3.87 -2.62
C SER A 298 11.34 -3.10 -2.68
N GLY A 299 10.56 -3.34 -3.75
CA GLY A 299 9.23 -2.77 -3.94
C GLY A 299 9.13 -1.79 -5.10
N THR A 300 7.90 -1.36 -5.38
CA THR A 300 7.54 -0.50 -6.53
C THR A 300 7.28 0.95 -6.14
N ALA A 301 7.33 1.28 -4.84
CA ALA A 301 7.22 2.65 -4.37
C ALA A 301 8.46 3.46 -4.80
N PRO A 302 8.30 4.72 -5.25
CA PRO A 302 9.43 5.52 -5.73
C PRO A 302 10.42 5.89 -4.61
N SER A 303 10.05 5.72 -3.34
CA SER A 303 10.91 5.93 -2.18
C SER A 303 11.28 4.61 -1.50
N CYS A 304 12.53 4.49 -1.07
CA CYS A 304 12.99 3.36 -0.27
C CYS A 304 13.96 3.79 0.83
N SER A 305 13.86 3.17 2.00
CA SER A 305 14.75 3.43 3.13
C SER A 305 15.72 2.26 3.33
N VAL A 306 17.01 2.59 3.47
CA VAL A 306 18.10 1.64 3.68
C VAL A 306 18.81 1.97 4.99
N VAL A 307 19.05 0.97 5.83
CA VAL A 307 19.82 1.10 7.06
C VAL A 307 21.29 0.84 6.76
N MET A 308 22.16 1.83 6.98
CA MET A 308 23.60 1.69 6.78
C MET A 308 24.27 1.12 8.04
N ASP A 309 24.39 -0.21 8.09
CA ASP A 309 25.05 -1.00 9.15
C ASP A 309 26.22 -1.86 8.61
N GLY A 310 26.52 -1.72 7.33
CA GLY A 310 27.47 -2.49 6.54
C GLY A 310 27.48 -2.01 5.09
N ASP A 311 28.26 -2.67 4.24
CA ASP A 311 28.19 -2.41 2.80
C ASP A 311 26.83 -2.84 2.25
N ARG A 312 26.18 -1.96 1.48
CA ARG A 312 24.83 -2.16 0.93
C ARG A 312 24.84 -1.99 -0.59
N SER A 313 23.97 -2.73 -1.27
CA SER A 313 23.80 -2.69 -2.73
C SER A 313 22.32 -2.60 -3.10
N VAL A 314 21.95 -1.53 -3.78
CA VAL A 314 20.58 -1.27 -4.24
C VAL A 314 20.56 -1.05 -5.75
N ALA A 315 19.59 -1.62 -6.44
CA ALA A 315 19.35 -1.35 -7.84
C ALA A 315 17.97 -0.72 -8.07
N ALA A 316 17.96 0.40 -8.79
CA ALA A 316 16.77 1.08 -9.28
C ALA A 316 16.58 0.78 -10.76
N LYS A 317 15.41 0.27 -11.15
CA LYS A 317 15.11 -0.01 -12.54
C LYS A 317 14.05 0.95 -13.08
N PHE A 318 14.32 1.49 -14.26
CA PHE A 318 13.42 2.32 -15.04
C PHE A 318 13.19 1.64 -16.38
N ALA A 319 11.95 1.70 -16.87
CA ALA A 319 11.58 1.12 -18.16
C ALA A 319 10.66 2.05 -18.94
N PRO A 320 10.65 1.97 -20.29
CA PRO A 320 9.66 2.68 -21.09
C PRO A 320 8.23 2.32 -20.66
N PRO A 321 7.28 3.25 -20.74
CA PRO A 321 5.88 2.95 -20.48
C PRO A 321 5.29 2.11 -21.61
N VAL A 322 4.42 1.17 -21.25
CA VAL A 322 3.47 0.53 -22.16
C VAL A 322 2.04 0.79 -21.67
N THR A 323 1.09 0.83 -22.60
CA THR A 323 -0.30 1.13 -22.31
C THR A 323 -1.08 -0.15 -22.07
N VAL A 324 -1.72 -0.25 -20.92
CA VAL A 324 -2.71 -1.30 -20.61
C VAL A 324 -4.08 -0.70 -20.71
N THR A 325 -4.83 -1.09 -21.73
CA THR A 325 -6.22 -0.68 -21.95
C THR A 325 -7.17 -1.75 -21.42
N LEU A 326 -8.04 -1.35 -20.50
CA LEU A 326 -9.18 -2.13 -20.04
C LEU A 326 -10.38 -1.81 -20.94
N ASP A 327 -10.96 -2.82 -21.58
CA ASP A 327 -12.18 -2.72 -22.40
C ASP A 327 -13.28 -3.58 -21.76
N GLY A 328 -14.19 -2.95 -21.03
CA GLY A 328 -15.33 -3.61 -20.41
C GLY A 328 -16.54 -3.57 -21.34
N ARG A 329 -17.00 -4.73 -21.82
CA ARG A 329 -18.17 -4.89 -22.69
C ARG A 329 -19.34 -5.51 -21.95
N SER A 330 -20.55 -5.30 -22.46
CA SER A 330 -21.78 -5.87 -21.90
C SER A 330 -22.56 -6.59 -23.00
N VAL A 331 -23.13 -7.75 -22.65
CA VAL A 331 -24.12 -8.47 -23.46
C VAL A 331 -25.22 -9.00 -22.55
N GLY A 332 -26.46 -9.07 -23.05
CA GLY A 332 -27.61 -9.55 -22.25
C GLY A 332 -27.87 -8.72 -20.97
N GLY A 333 -27.47 -7.45 -20.97
CA GLY A 333 -27.53 -6.57 -19.79
C GLY A 333 -26.52 -6.92 -18.69
N GLY A 334 -25.40 -7.58 -19.03
CA GLY A 334 -24.34 -7.90 -18.07
C GLY A 334 -23.67 -6.66 -17.51
N THR A 335 -23.33 -6.70 -16.22
CA THR A 335 -22.69 -5.59 -15.50
C THR A 335 -21.52 -6.10 -14.68
N GLY A 336 -20.48 -5.28 -14.54
CA GLY A 336 -19.33 -5.59 -13.70
C GLY A 336 -18.22 -4.58 -13.86
N THR A 337 -17.15 -4.79 -13.10
CA THR A 337 -15.96 -3.94 -13.13
C THR A 337 -14.74 -4.72 -13.57
N VAL A 338 -13.85 -4.08 -14.33
CA VAL A 338 -12.53 -4.59 -14.65
C VAL A 338 -11.49 -3.69 -14.00
N ALA A 339 -10.50 -4.28 -13.36
CA ALA A 339 -9.47 -3.57 -12.59
C ALA A 339 -8.07 -4.09 -12.92
N LEU A 340 -7.11 -3.18 -12.87
CA LEU A 340 -5.67 -3.42 -12.88
C LEU A 340 -5.14 -3.23 -11.45
N ASP A 341 -4.26 -4.10 -10.98
CA ASP A 341 -3.60 -4.04 -9.67
C ASP A 341 -2.94 -2.68 -9.35
N GLN A 342 -2.52 -1.93 -10.36
CA GLN A 342 -2.00 -0.56 -10.28
C GLN A 342 -3.09 0.51 -10.00
N GLY A 343 -4.31 0.10 -9.66
CA GLY A 343 -5.40 0.97 -9.18
C GLY A 343 -6.36 1.50 -10.25
N THR A 344 -6.08 1.27 -11.54
CA THR A 344 -7.01 1.66 -12.61
C THR A 344 -8.16 0.66 -12.69
N SER A 345 -9.39 1.15 -12.68
CA SER A 345 -10.59 0.31 -12.83
C SER A 345 -11.68 1.04 -13.61
N CYS A 346 -12.57 0.28 -14.25
CA CYS A 346 -13.75 0.84 -14.91
C CYS A 346 -14.95 -0.13 -14.85
N SER A 347 -16.17 0.44 -14.89
CA SER A 347 -17.43 -0.31 -14.86
C SER A 347 -18.00 -0.43 -16.27
N ALA A 348 -18.24 -1.65 -16.75
CA ALA A 348 -18.73 -1.88 -18.12
C ALA A 348 -20.12 -1.23 -18.35
N ILE A 349 -20.41 -0.61 -19.51
CA ILE A 349 -19.55 -0.48 -20.70
C ILE A 349 -18.50 0.61 -20.50
N CYS A 350 -17.21 0.28 -20.62
CA CYS A 350 -16.13 1.22 -20.35
C CYS A 350 -14.86 0.97 -21.14
N ARG A 351 -14.06 2.03 -21.26
CA ARG A 351 -12.68 1.96 -21.70
C ARG A 351 -11.82 2.82 -20.77
N ALA A 352 -10.80 2.22 -20.16
CA ALA A 352 -9.84 2.91 -19.30
C ALA A 352 -8.42 2.47 -19.65
N SER A 353 -7.43 3.31 -19.41
CA SER A 353 -6.03 2.98 -19.73
C SER A 353 -5.08 3.46 -18.64
N ALA A 354 -4.05 2.65 -18.38
CA ALA A 354 -2.96 2.97 -17.47
C ALA A 354 -1.63 2.75 -18.17
N LEU A 355 -0.62 3.53 -17.78
CA LEU A 355 0.76 3.28 -18.19
C LEU A 355 1.44 2.43 -17.12
N VAL A 356 2.10 1.36 -17.56
CA VAL A 356 2.90 0.49 -16.68
C VAL A 356 4.32 0.33 -17.25
N PRO A 357 5.33 0.06 -16.42
CA PRO A 357 6.69 -0.17 -16.89
C PRO A 357 6.76 -1.41 -17.79
N GLN A 358 7.42 -1.30 -18.95
CA GLN A 358 7.61 -2.43 -19.85
C GLN A 358 8.30 -3.61 -19.15
N GLY A 359 7.73 -4.80 -19.29
CA GLY A 359 8.20 -6.03 -18.65
C GLY A 359 7.66 -6.26 -17.24
N SER A 360 6.84 -5.35 -16.69
CA SER A 360 6.17 -5.56 -15.41
C SER A 360 5.16 -6.71 -15.50
N ARG A 361 5.09 -7.55 -14.46
CA ARG A 361 3.97 -8.47 -14.26
C ARG A 361 2.79 -7.66 -13.73
N ILE A 362 1.63 -7.83 -14.33
CA ILE A 362 0.39 -7.17 -13.95
C ILE A 362 -0.71 -8.20 -13.72
N ARG A 363 -1.61 -7.89 -12.80
CA ARG A 363 -2.84 -8.66 -12.56
C ARG A 363 -4.06 -7.84 -12.95
N LEU A 364 -4.88 -8.43 -13.80
CA LEU A 364 -6.21 -7.94 -14.14
C LEU A 364 -7.26 -8.73 -13.35
N THR A 365 -8.27 -8.04 -12.85
CA THR A 365 -9.38 -8.65 -12.10
C THR A 365 -10.71 -8.19 -12.67
N ALA A 366 -11.60 -9.13 -12.97
CA ALA A 366 -12.98 -8.87 -13.30
C ALA A 366 -13.88 -9.17 -12.09
N SER A 367 -14.77 -8.25 -11.76
CA SER A 367 -15.77 -8.40 -10.70
C SER A 367 -17.17 -8.25 -11.30
N PRO A 368 -17.79 -9.36 -11.74
CA PRO A 368 -19.14 -9.33 -12.29
C PRO A 368 -20.18 -9.04 -11.19
N SER A 369 -21.21 -8.28 -11.53
CA SER A 369 -22.37 -8.03 -10.66
C SER A 369 -23.59 -8.76 -11.24
N ALA A 370 -24.01 -9.84 -10.57
CA ALA A 370 -25.09 -10.74 -11.02
C ALA A 370 -24.98 -11.12 -12.51
N SER A 371 -23.76 -11.28 -12.99
CA SER A 371 -23.40 -11.52 -14.38
C SER A 371 -22.33 -12.60 -14.43
N GLN A 372 -22.16 -13.22 -15.58
CA GLN A 372 -21.00 -14.03 -15.91
C GLN A 372 -19.94 -13.16 -16.57
N VAL A 373 -18.68 -13.61 -16.63
CA VAL A 373 -17.60 -12.90 -17.32
C VAL A 373 -16.79 -13.85 -18.20
N ARG A 374 -16.30 -13.32 -19.32
CA ARG A 374 -15.33 -13.98 -20.19
C ARG A 374 -14.35 -12.96 -20.77
N TRP A 375 -13.08 -13.34 -20.87
CA TRP A 375 -12.06 -12.55 -21.56
C TRP A 375 -12.04 -12.84 -23.07
N LEU A 376 -12.04 -11.77 -23.87
CA LEU A 376 -12.04 -11.85 -25.35
C LEU A 376 -10.66 -11.56 -25.97
N SER A 377 -9.87 -10.68 -25.33
CA SER A 377 -8.52 -10.30 -25.78
C SER A 377 -7.65 -9.93 -24.59
N GLY A 378 -6.33 -10.00 -24.74
CA GLY A 378 -5.34 -9.73 -23.68
C GLY A 378 -5.30 -10.80 -22.58
N CYS A 379 -6.44 -11.44 -22.33
CA CYS A 379 -6.68 -12.58 -21.45
C CYS A 379 -7.62 -13.57 -22.15
N SER A 380 -7.78 -14.76 -21.58
CA SER A 380 -8.65 -15.81 -22.11
C SER A 380 -9.40 -16.55 -21.00
N GLY A 381 -10.55 -17.14 -21.35
CA GLY A 381 -11.34 -17.95 -20.43
C GLY A 381 -12.31 -17.13 -19.56
N ALA A 382 -12.87 -17.79 -18.55
CA ALA A 382 -13.90 -17.23 -17.66
C ALA A 382 -13.38 -16.96 -16.22
N GLU A 383 -12.08 -17.10 -15.99
CA GLU A 383 -11.47 -16.83 -14.69
C GLU A 383 -11.57 -15.34 -14.32
N LEU A 384 -11.83 -15.07 -13.05
CA LEU A 384 -11.98 -13.70 -12.54
C LEU A 384 -10.65 -12.94 -12.47
N SER A 385 -9.52 -13.65 -12.52
CA SER A 385 -8.17 -13.07 -12.46
C SER A 385 -7.33 -13.55 -13.63
N CYS A 386 -6.52 -12.65 -14.17
CA CYS A 386 -5.61 -12.93 -15.28
C CYS A 386 -4.26 -12.24 -15.02
N GLU A 387 -3.17 -12.99 -15.03
CA GLU A 387 -1.81 -12.46 -14.88
C GLU A 387 -1.05 -12.50 -16.20
N LEU A 388 -0.35 -11.41 -16.50
CA LEU A 388 0.40 -11.24 -17.74
C LEU A 388 1.59 -10.30 -17.57
N THR A 389 2.55 -10.39 -18.48
CA THR A 389 3.72 -9.50 -18.52
C THR A 389 3.51 -8.43 -19.58
N ALA A 390 3.54 -7.17 -19.19
CA ALA A 390 3.30 -6.03 -20.06
C ALA A 390 4.52 -5.70 -20.93
N ASN A 391 4.77 -6.48 -21.98
CA ASN A 391 5.93 -6.30 -22.87
C ASN A 391 5.69 -5.29 -24.02
N ALA A 392 4.43 -5.00 -24.31
CA ALA A 392 3.96 -4.05 -25.33
C ALA A 392 2.56 -3.54 -24.92
N ASP A 393 1.97 -2.65 -25.71
CA ASP A 393 0.60 -2.20 -25.49
C ASP A 393 -0.38 -3.38 -25.52
N ILE A 394 -1.25 -3.46 -24.52
CA ILE A 394 -2.21 -4.55 -24.34
C ILE A 394 -3.60 -3.97 -24.23
N THR A 395 -4.55 -4.55 -24.97
CA THR A 395 -5.99 -4.31 -24.75
C THR A 395 -6.62 -5.58 -24.19
N ALA A 396 -6.98 -5.52 -22.91
CA ALA A 396 -7.68 -6.58 -22.22
C ALA A 396 -9.18 -6.34 -22.26
N THR A 397 -9.91 -7.22 -22.95
CA THR A 397 -11.35 -7.09 -23.15
C THR A 397 -12.09 -8.07 -22.26
N ALA A 398 -12.86 -7.57 -21.29
CA ALA A 398 -13.75 -8.36 -20.45
C ALA A 398 -15.20 -8.19 -20.92
N LEU A 399 -15.85 -9.29 -21.30
CA LEU A 399 -17.27 -9.32 -21.65
C LEU A 399 -18.08 -9.76 -20.43
N PHE A 400 -18.87 -8.84 -19.88
CA PHE A 400 -19.85 -9.14 -18.85
C PHE A 400 -21.15 -9.59 -19.50
N ASN A 401 -21.56 -10.83 -19.22
CA ASN A 401 -22.73 -11.46 -19.78
C ASN A 401 -23.84 -11.58 -18.73
N GLY A 402 -24.98 -10.98 -19.04
CA GLY A 402 -26.14 -10.93 -18.18
C GLY A 402 -27.22 -11.98 -18.45
N ALA A 403 -26.96 -12.94 -19.35
CA ALA A 403 -27.90 -13.96 -19.79
C ALA A 403 -27.22 -15.34 -19.90
N ASN A 404 -27.98 -16.42 -19.89
CA ASN A 404 -27.44 -17.75 -20.18
C ASN A 404 -27.12 -17.89 -21.67
N TYR A 405 -26.04 -18.59 -22.02
CA TYR A 405 -25.82 -18.98 -23.40
C TYR A 405 -26.63 -20.22 -23.78
N VAL A 406 -27.07 -20.27 -25.04
CA VAL A 406 -27.64 -21.45 -25.68
C VAL A 406 -26.92 -21.68 -27.00
N PHE A 407 -26.49 -22.91 -27.23
CA PHE A 407 -25.82 -23.33 -28.46
C PHE A 407 -26.13 -24.79 -28.78
N VAL A 408 -25.90 -25.19 -30.04
CA VAL A 408 -25.92 -26.59 -30.46
C VAL A 408 -24.48 -27.14 -30.43
N SER A 409 -24.22 -28.35 -29.97
CA SER A 409 -22.84 -28.85 -29.91
C SER A 409 -22.19 -28.97 -31.29
N SER A 410 -20.93 -28.56 -31.40
CA SER A 410 -20.10 -28.80 -32.61
C SER A 410 -19.83 -30.29 -32.89
N GLN A 411 -20.10 -31.16 -31.91
CA GLN A 411 -19.91 -32.61 -31.95
C GLN A 411 -21.25 -33.34 -32.00
N VAL A 412 -21.23 -34.59 -32.48
CA VAL A 412 -22.34 -35.55 -32.37
C VAL A 412 -22.15 -36.49 -31.19
N TYR A 413 -23.26 -36.95 -30.64
CA TYR A 413 -23.30 -37.92 -29.55
C TYR A 413 -24.27 -39.06 -29.90
N PRO A 414 -23.98 -40.32 -29.49
CA PRO A 414 -24.94 -41.40 -29.58
C PRO A 414 -26.11 -41.13 -28.62
N ALA A 415 -27.27 -41.76 -28.82
CA ALA A 415 -28.50 -41.50 -28.07
C ALA A 415 -28.63 -42.26 -26.72
N ASN A 416 -27.58 -42.96 -26.29
CA ASN A 416 -27.60 -43.90 -25.17
C ASN A 416 -26.59 -43.60 -24.03
N LEU A 417 -26.21 -42.34 -23.83
CA LEU A 417 -25.19 -41.97 -22.82
C LEU A 417 -25.75 -41.80 -21.40
N GLY A 418 -27.07 -41.70 -21.25
CA GLY A 418 -27.72 -41.24 -20.04
C GLY A 418 -27.65 -39.72 -19.85
N ILE A 419 -28.66 -39.14 -19.21
CA ILE A 419 -28.86 -37.68 -19.17
C ILE A 419 -27.69 -36.89 -18.57
N ALA A 420 -27.06 -37.41 -17.51
CA ALA A 420 -25.94 -36.75 -16.84
C ALA A 420 -24.69 -36.64 -17.73
N ALA A 421 -24.48 -37.59 -18.64
CA ALA A 421 -23.34 -37.56 -19.54
C ALA A 421 -23.49 -36.48 -20.63
N TYR A 422 -24.71 -36.16 -21.07
CA TYR A 422 -24.94 -35.03 -21.98
C TYR A 422 -24.77 -33.68 -21.28
N ASP A 423 -25.15 -33.58 -20.01
CA ASP A 423 -24.89 -32.37 -19.21
C ASP A 423 -23.38 -32.15 -19.08
N GLU A 424 -22.61 -33.20 -18.79
CA GLU A 424 -21.14 -33.15 -18.77
C GLU A 424 -20.57 -32.77 -20.15
N ALA A 425 -21.08 -33.37 -21.23
CA ALA A 425 -20.66 -33.02 -22.59
C ALA A 425 -20.89 -31.53 -22.90
N CYS A 426 -22.02 -30.97 -22.47
CA CYS A 426 -22.29 -29.54 -22.62
C CYS A 426 -21.30 -28.66 -21.86
N ASN A 427 -20.95 -29.01 -20.62
CA ASN A 427 -19.96 -28.27 -19.85
C ASN A 427 -18.55 -28.37 -20.48
N GLN A 428 -18.18 -29.53 -21.03
CA GLN A 428 -16.92 -29.70 -21.76
C GLN A 428 -16.85 -28.85 -23.04
N ARG A 429 -17.94 -28.80 -23.83
CA ARG A 429 -18.01 -27.94 -25.02
C ARG A 429 -17.91 -26.46 -24.63
N ALA A 430 -18.65 -26.04 -23.61
CA ALA A 430 -18.57 -24.68 -23.10
C ALA A 430 -17.15 -24.32 -22.63
N GLN A 431 -16.45 -25.24 -21.95
CA GLN A 431 -15.08 -25.03 -21.50
C GLN A 431 -14.11 -24.84 -22.67
N VAL A 432 -14.21 -25.66 -23.72
CA VAL A 432 -13.40 -25.50 -24.96
C VAL A 432 -13.61 -24.12 -25.59
N ALA A 433 -14.85 -23.64 -25.57
CA ALA A 433 -15.19 -22.33 -26.07
C ALA A 433 -14.91 -21.20 -25.07
N GLY A 434 -14.48 -21.47 -23.84
CA GLY A 434 -14.32 -20.46 -22.78
C GLY A 434 -15.62 -19.78 -22.36
N LEU A 435 -16.77 -20.43 -22.55
CA LEU A 435 -18.09 -19.93 -22.17
C LEU A 435 -18.35 -20.18 -20.66
N PRO A 436 -18.95 -19.21 -19.95
CA PRO A 436 -19.24 -19.35 -18.52
C PRO A 436 -20.44 -20.28 -18.28
N GLY A 437 -20.33 -21.17 -17.29
CA GLY A 437 -21.34 -22.19 -16.94
C GLY A 437 -21.99 -21.98 -15.56
N PRO A 438 -22.82 -22.93 -15.09
CA PRO A 438 -23.01 -24.30 -15.58
C PRO A 438 -24.02 -24.45 -16.73
N TYR A 439 -23.92 -25.57 -17.46
CA TYR A 439 -24.83 -25.97 -18.55
C TYR A 439 -25.52 -27.31 -18.27
N VAL A 440 -26.71 -27.47 -18.88
CA VAL A 440 -27.41 -28.75 -19.02
C VAL A 440 -27.83 -28.95 -20.47
N ALA A 441 -27.95 -30.20 -20.92
CA ALA A 441 -28.49 -30.53 -22.24
C ALA A 441 -30.01 -30.32 -22.27
N TRP A 442 -30.57 -29.71 -23.31
CA TRP A 442 -32.03 -29.59 -23.48
C TRP A 442 -32.61 -30.94 -23.94
N MET A 443 -32.95 -31.78 -22.96
CA MET A 443 -33.37 -33.17 -23.19
C MET A 443 -34.43 -33.60 -22.18
N SER A 444 -35.48 -34.28 -22.64
CA SER A 444 -36.54 -34.83 -21.78
C SER A 444 -36.25 -36.26 -21.35
N THR A 445 -36.57 -36.57 -20.09
CA THR A 445 -36.66 -37.92 -19.54
C THR A 445 -38.10 -38.19 -19.07
N SER A 446 -38.38 -39.42 -18.68
CA SER A 446 -39.65 -39.82 -18.04
C SER A 446 -39.92 -39.08 -16.73
N MET A 447 -38.87 -38.61 -16.05
CA MET A 447 -38.97 -37.94 -14.75
C MET A 447 -38.95 -36.41 -14.86
N ALA A 448 -38.36 -35.85 -15.92
CA ALA A 448 -38.22 -34.41 -16.08
C ALA A 448 -38.20 -34.03 -17.57
N SER A 449 -39.07 -33.11 -17.96
CA SER A 449 -39.03 -32.56 -19.31
C SER A 449 -37.86 -31.60 -19.49
N ALA A 450 -37.44 -31.38 -20.73
CA ALA A 450 -36.38 -30.42 -21.05
C ALA A 450 -36.71 -29.03 -20.49
N ALA A 451 -37.98 -28.60 -20.64
CA ALA A 451 -38.49 -27.37 -20.06
C ALA A 451 -38.37 -27.34 -18.53
N SER A 452 -38.75 -28.41 -17.81
CA SER A 452 -38.68 -28.42 -16.34
C SER A 452 -37.25 -28.38 -15.82
N ARG A 453 -36.29 -28.94 -16.57
CA ARG A 453 -34.87 -28.96 -16.19
C ARG A 453 -34.22 -27.57 -16.19
N VAL A 454 -34.74 -26.64 -16.99
CA VAL A 454 -34.24 -25.25 -17.06
C VAL A 454 -35.23 -24.21 -16.53
N ALA A 455 -36.35 -24.61 -15.93
CA ALA A 455 -37.45 -23.72 -15.55
C ALA A 455 -37.06 -22.56 -14.61
N LYS A 456 -35.98 -22.72 -13.83
CA LYS A 456 -35.45 -21.65 -12.95
C LYS A 456 -34.56 -20.66 -13.69
N ALA A 457 -33.97 -21.05 -14.81
CA ALA A 457 -33.10 -20.21 -15.60
C ALA A 457 -33.92 -19.25 -16.48
N ARG A 458 -33.41 -18.04 -16.64
CA ARG A 458 -34.05 -16.98 -17.42
C ARG A 458 -32.98 -16.19 -18.17
N GLY A 459 -33.42 -15.58 -19.26
CA GLY A 459 -32.59 -14.83 -20.17
C GLY A 459 -31.62 -15.72 -20.91
N PHE A 460 -31.83 -15.89 -22.21
CA PHE A 460 -31.04 -16.75 -23.06
C PHE A 460 -30.58 -15.99 -24.29
N ILE A 461 -29.28 -16.07 -24.57
CA ILE A 461 -28.65 -15.50 -25.75
C ILE A 461 -27.88 -16.59 -26.50
N ARG A 462 -27.69 -16.38 -27.79
CA ARG A 462 -26.74 -17.13 -28.60
C ARG A 462 -25.32 -16.66 -28.28
N VAL A 463 -24.34 -17.44 -28.74
CA VAL A 463 -22.91 -17.12 -28.61
C VAL A 463 -22.48 -15.83 -29.34
N ASP A 464 -23.25 -15.38 -30.33
CA ASP A 464 -23.07 -14.10 -31.03
C ASP A 464 -23.72 -12.91 -30.30
N GLY A 465 -24.36 -13.15 -29.16
CA GLY A 465 -25.04 -12.16 -28.33
C GLY A 465 -26.49 -11.88 -28.72
N ARG A 466 -27.03 -12.46 -29.81
CA ARG A 466 -28.43 -12.28 -30.18
C ARG A 466 -29.36 -12.98 -29.18
N ALA A 467 -30.51 -12.36 -28.92
CA ALA A 467 -31.53 -12.89 -28.02
C ALA A 467 -32.08 -14.25 -28.51
N PHE A 468 -31.98 -15.30 -27.72
CA PHE A 468 -32.63 -16.57 -28.04
C PHE A 468 -34.07 -16.58 -27.50
N ALA A 469 -34.21 -16.45 -26.18
CA ALA A 469 -35.49 -16.48 -25.49
C ALA A 469 -35.36 -15.82 -24.10
N ASP A 470 -36.46 -15.40 -23.48
CA ASP A 470 -36.44 -14.93 -22.09
C ASP A 470 -36.70 -16.06 -21.08
N ALA A 471 -37.58 -16.98 -21.43
CA ALA A 471 -37.88 -18.20 -20.68
C ALA A 471 -37.99 -19.36 -21.68
N LEU A 472 -37.77 -20.58 -21.21
CA LEU A 472 -37.94 -21.79 -22.03
C LEU A 472 -39.05 -22.66 -21.41
N GLY A 473 -39.94 -23.18 -22.26
CA GLY A 473 -41.09 -23.98 -21.85
C GLY A 473 -42.30 -23.80 -22.78
N PRO A 474 -43.48 -24.27 -22.37
CA PRO A 474 -44.69 -24.20 -23.18
C PRO A 474 -45.04 -22.77 -23.58
N GLY A 475 -45.16 -22.52 -24.89
CA GLY A 475 -45.49 -21.20 -25.44
C GLY A 475 -44.38 -20.16 -25.33
N ALA A 476 -43.14 -20.57 -25.03
CA ALA A 476 -42.00 -19.67 -24.98
C ALA A 476 -41.74 -19.02 -26.35
N ALA A 477 -41.61 -17.70 -26.35
CA ALA A 477 -41.19 -16.95 -27.53
C ALA A 477 -39.72 -17.28 -27.86
N ILE A 478 -39.46 -17.67 -29.10
CA ILE A 478 -38.12 -17.84 -29.65
C ILE A 478 -37.87 -16.69 -30.62
N TYR A 479 -36.91 -15.84 -30.26
CA TYR A 479 -36.60 -14.63 -31.01
C TYR A 479 -35.72 -14.95 -32.21
N PHE A 480 -34.50 -15.42 -31.96
CA PHE A 480 -33.59 -15.92 -32.98
C PHE A 480 -33.34 -17.41 -32.74
N PRO A 481 -33.27 -18.26 -33.79
CA PRO A 481 -33.01 -19.69 -33.64
C PRO A 481 -31.60 -19.94 -33.11
N VAL A 482 -31.37 -21.07 -32.44
CA VAL A 482 -30.07 -21.42 -31.82
C VAL A 482 -28.94 -21.31 -32.84
N ALA A 483 -29.06 -22.04 -33.95
CA ALA A 483 -28.28 -22.00 -35.20
C ALA A 483 -26.74 -22.06 -35.14
N LEU A 484 -26.12 -21.80 -33.99
CA LEU A 484 -24.69 -21.68 -33.79
C LEU A 484 -24.21 -22.66 -32.73
N ASP A 485 -22.99 -23.15 -32.94
CA ASP A 485 -22.27 -23.95 -31.99
C ASP A 485 -21.56 -23.14 -30.91
N GLU A 486 -20.86 -23.82 -30.00
CA GLU A 486 -20.12 -23.16 -28.92
C GLU A 486 -19.04 -22.19 -29.42
N LEU A 487 -18.60 -22.34 -30.67
CA LEU A 487 -17.58 -21.52 -31.32
C LEU A 487 -18.17 -20.38 -32.17
N GLY A 488 -19.50 -20.29 -32.27
CA GLY A 488 -20.17 -19.28 -33.09
C GLY A 488 -20.29 -19.64 -34.56
N ALA A 489 -20.09 -20.90 -34.93
CA ALA A 489 -20.25 -21.38 -36.28
C ALA A 489 -21.56 -22.19 -36.42
N PRO A 490 -22.27 -22.09 -37.55
CA PRO A 490 -23.39 -23.00 -37.81
C PRO A 490 -22.85 -24.41 -38.13
N PRO A 491 -23.41 -25.49 -37.52
CA PRO A 491 -23.04 -26.85 -37.87
C PRO A 491 -23.29 -27.13 -39.36
N SER A 492 -22.23 -27.50 -40.10
CA SER A 492 -22.30 -27.71 -41.55
C SER A 492 -22.94 -29.05 -41.96
N TRP A 493 -23.09 -29.97 -41.01
CA TRP A 493 -23.40 -31.37 -41.24
C TRP A 493 -24.75 -31.81 -40.63
N SER A 494 -25.44 -30.93 -39.91
CA SER A 494 -26.78 -31.21 -39.37
C SER A 494 -27.66 -29.95 -39.35
N LEU A 495 -28.97 -30.17 -39.51
CA LEU A 495 -30.01 -29.17 -39.29
C LEU A 495 -30.81 -29.46 -38.02
N LEU A 496 -30.49 -30.55 -37.32
CA LEU A 496 -31.30 -31.11 -36.24
C LEU A 496 -30.44 -31.43 -35.02
N ALA A 497 -31.03 -31.39 -33.83
CA ALA A 497 -30.39 -31.78 -32.57
C ALA A 497 -31.32 -32.66 -31.71
N MET A 498 -30.74 -33.52 -30.87
CA MET A 498 -31.50 -34.41 -29.97
C MET A 498 -32.17 -33.63 -28.85
N THR A 499 -33.44 -33.93 -28.62
CA THR A 499 -34.22 -33.31 -27.55
C THR A 499 -35.10 -34.29 -26.79
N GLY A 500 -35.59 -35.35 -27.45
CA GLY A 500 -36.60 -36.23 -26.86
C GLY A 500 -37.89 -35.49 -26.47
N SER A 501 -38.08 -34.29 -27.02
CA SER A 501 -39.08 -33.33 -26.57
C SER A 501 -39.99 -32.89 -27.71
N ASP A 502 -41.25 -32.58 -27.41
CA ASP A 502 -42.16 -31.92 -28.33
C ASP A 502 -41.83 -30.42 -28.51
N GLU A 503 -42.64 -29.70 -29.31
CA GLU A 503 -42.47 -28.26 -29.51
C GLU A 503 -42.59 -27.41 -28.23
N LEU A 504 -43.27 -27.92 -27.20
CA LEU A 504 -43.46 -27.23 -25.90
C LEU A 504 -42.34 -27.56 -24.90
N GLY A 505 -41.34 -28.34 -25.31
CA GLY A 505 -40.27 -28.81 -24.45
C GLY A 505 -40.71 -29.88 -23.46
N GLN A 506 -41.87 -30.51 -23.68
CA GLN A 506 -42.36 -31.64 -22.90
C GLN A 506 -41.86 -32.96 -23.47
N LEU A 507 -41.91 -34.03 -22.69
CA LEU A 507 -41.51 -35.36 -23.16
C LEU A 507 -42.36 -35.80 -24.36
N ALA A 508 -41.70 -36.07 -25.48
CA ALA A 508 -42.33 -36.76 -26.60
C ALA A 508 -42.39 -38.26 -26.25
N ALA A 509 -43.54 -38.73 -25.77
CA ALA A 509 -43.70 -40.09 -25.23
C ALA A 509 -43.24 -41.17 -26.22
N GLY A 510 -42.29 -42.01 -25.79
CA GLY A 510 -41.69 -43.08 -26.61
C GLY A 510 -40.59 -42.61 -27.57
N TYR A 511 -40.25 -41.31 -27.58
CA TYR A 511 -39.26 -40.72 -28.49
C TYR A 511 -38.01 -40.16 -27.78
N ASN A 512 -37.63 -40.74 -26.65
CA ASN A 512 -36.45 -40.32 -25.88
C ASN A 512 -35.47 -41.47 -25.59
N CYS A 513 -35.48 -42.51 -26.44
CA CYS A 513 -34.54 -43.64 -26.36
C CYS A 513 -34.50 -44.30 -24.98
N SER A 514 -35.67 -44.54 -24.37
CA SER A 514 -35.79 -45.13 -23.03
C SER A 514 -34.96 -44.37 -21.99
N ASP A 515 -35.19 -43.06 -21.88
CA ASP A 515 -34.40 -42.16 -21.04
C ASP A 515 -32.91 -42.15 -21.38
N TRP A 516 -32.62 -42.13 -22.68
CA TRP A 516 -31.27 -42.05 -23.23
C TRP A 516 -30.40 -43.25 -22.87
N THR A 517 -30.99 -44.44 -22.84
CA THR A 517 -30.30 -45.72 -22.57
C THR A 517 -30.36 -46.71 -23.74
N ALA A 518 -31.32 -46.53 -24.65
CA ALA A 518 -31.51 -47.37 -25.82
C ALA A 518 -30.72 -46.86 -27.03
N SER A 519 -30.28 -47.78 -27.88
CA SER A 519 -29.53 -47.51 -29.12
C SER A 519 -30.06 -48.28 -30.34
N GLY A 520 -31.27 -48.84 -30.24
CA GLY A 520 -31.86 -49.64 -31.30
C GLY A 520 -32.36 -48.82 -32.49
N THR A 521 -32.57 -49.50 -33.62
CA THR A 521 -33.13 -48.90 -34.84
C THR A 521 -34.65 -48.76 -34.80
N THR A 522 -35.33 -49.47 -33.89
CA THR A 522 -36.78 -49.42 -33.67
C THR A 522 -37.20 -48.45 -32.57
N ASP A 523 -36.26 -48.00 -31.75
CA ASP A 523 -36.51 -47.07 -30.66
C ASP A 523 -36.65 -45.64 -31.20
N GLY A 524 -37.68 -44.93 -30.73
CA GLY A 524 -37.99 -43.58 -31.19
C GLY A 524 -37.07 -42.53 -30.59
N LEU A 525 -36.65 -41.57 -31.42
CA LEU A 525 -35.94 -40.37 -31.02
C LEU A 525 -36.60 -39.13 -31.63
N ARG A 526 -36.87 -38.11 -30.80
CA ARG A 526 -37.37 -36.79 -31.22
C ARG A 526 -36.21 -35.81 -31.36
N LEU A 527 -36.21 -35.07 -32.47
CA LEU A 527 -35.20 -34.08 -32.82
C LEU A 527 -35.83 -32.70 -33.00
N GLY A 528 -35.13 -31.66 -32.57
CA GLY A 528 -35.46 -30.25 -32.80
C GLY A 528 -34.73 -29.66 -34.00
N ASP A 529 -35.27 -28.59 -34.60
CA ASP A 529 -34.65 -27.84 -35.71
C ASP A 529 -33.74 -26.72 -35.22
N ILE A 530 -32.46 -26.75 -35.53
CA ILE A 530 -31.50 -25.75 -35.05
C ILE A 530 -31.75 -24.36 -35.66
N TYR A 531 -32.46 -24.29 -36.78
CA TYR A 531 -32.94 -23.08 -37.45
C TYR A 531 -34.41 -22.78 -37.16
N GLY A 532 -35.02 -23.53 -36.23
CA GLY A 532 -36.42 -23.43 -35.86
C GLY A 532 -36.71 -22.29 -34.89
N GLY A 533 -37.88 -21.68 -35.03
CA GLY A 533 -38.53 -20.81 -34.05
C GLY A 533 -39.34 -21.62 -33.03
N ALA A 534 -40.30 -20.96 -32.38
CA ALA A 534 -40.98 -21.50 -31.20
C ALA A 534 -41.66 -22.87 -31.46
N GLY A 535 -42.24 -23.03 -32.65
CA GLY A 535 -42.94 -24.26 -33.01
C GLY A 535 -42.06 -25.44 -33.45
N ALA A 536 -40.76 -25.26 -33.64
CA ALA A 536 -39.92 -26.27 -34.32
C ALA A 536 -38.56 -26.54 -33.64
N TRP A 537 -38.05 -25.61 -32.84
CA TRP A 537 -36.69 -25.71 -32.31
C TRP A 537 -36.50 -26.89 -31.34
N SER A 538 -37.53 -27.21 -30.54
CA SER A 538 -37.49 -28.26 -29.51
C SER A 538 -37.92 -29.63 -30.03
N GLY A 539 -38.88 -29.69 -30.96
CA GLY A 539 -39.40 -30.97 -31.45
C GLY A 539 -40.07 -30.85 -32.81
N ARG A 540 -39.46 -31.43 -33.84
CA ARG A 540 -39.95 -31.36 -35.23
C ARG A 540 -39.84 -32.71 -35.94
N ALA A 541 -38.66 -33.32 -35.90
CA ALA A 541 -38.34 -34.49 -36.69
C ALA A 541 -38.21 -35.76 -35.82
N GLY A 542 -38.30 -36.92 -36.45
CA GLY A 542 -38.07 -38.22 -35.82
C GLY A 542 -36.81 -38.89 -36.38
N SER A 543 -36.14 -39.66 -35.54
CA SER A 543 -35.04 -40.56 -35.91
C SER A 543 -35.16 -41.85 -35.11
N SER A 544 -34.31 -42.83 -35.42
CA SER A 544 -34.03 -43.94 -34.50
C SER A 544 -32.90 -43.58 -33.52
N CYS A 545 -32.83 -44.32 -32.42
CA CYS A 545 -31.78 -44.18 -31.39
C CYS A 545 -30.42 -44.74 -31.80
N ALA A 546 -30.32 -45.41 -32.96
CA ALA A 546 -29.05 -45.88 -33.52
C ALA A 546 -28.20 -44.75 -34.13
N ALA A 547 -28.83 -43.61 -34.46
CA ALA A 547 -28.15 -42.47 -35.07
C ALA A 547 -27.53 -41.55 -34.01
N SER A 548 -26.42 -40.89 -34.37
CA SER A 548 -25.77 -39.88 -33.55
C SER A 548 -26.07 -38.48 -34.08
N TRP A 549 -26.25 -37.54 -33.16
CA TRP A 549 -26.76 -36.21 -33.46
C TRP A 549 -26.13 -35.20 -32.50
N PRO A 550 -26.10 -33.90 -32.83
CA PRO A 550 -25.70 -32.88 -31.87
C PRO A 550 -26.77 -32.71 -30.80
N ILE A 551 -26.39 -32.02 -29.73
CA ILE A 551 -27.26 -31.72 -28.58
C ILE A 551 -27.35 -30.21 -28.38
N TYR A 552 -28.47 -29.72 -27.87
CA TYR A 552 -28.55 -28.35 -27.40
C TYR A 552 -27.99 -28.25 -25.98
N CYS A 553 -27.13 -27.27 -25.75
CA CYS A 553 -26.58 -26.94 -24.46
C CYS A 553 -27.14 -25.63 -23.97
N THR A 554 -27.79 -25.65 -22.82
CA THR A 554 -28.50 -24.53 -22.22
C THR A 554 -27.84 -24.15 -20.89
N GLY A 555 -27.39 -22.90 -20.77
CA GLY A 555 -26.87 -22.37 -19.52
C GLY A 555 -27.98 -22.25 -18.48
N VAL A 556 -27.65 -22.48 -17.20
CA VAL A 556 -28.61 -22.41 -16.09
C VAL A 556 -28.13 -21.54 -14.92
N GLY A 557 -27.04 -20.80 -15.12
CA GLY A 557 -26.40 -19.97 -14.09
C GLY A 557 -27.13 -18.66 -13.78
N ILE A 558 -27.97 -18.18 -14.70
CA ILE A 558 -28.66 -16.88 -14.57
C ILE A 558 -30.19 -17.06 -14.48
N GLN A 559 -30.82 -16.32 -13.57
CA GLN A 559 -32.27 -16.33 -13.32
C GLN A 559 -32.95 -14.98 -13.59
N ARG A 560 -32.23 -14.07 -14.25
CA ARG A 560 -32.70 -12.72 -14.55
C ARG A 560 -33.32 -12.68 -15.95
N GLY A 561 -34.41 -11.92 -16.10
CA GLY A 561 -35.05 -11.72 -17.39
C GLY A 561 -34.12 -11.05 -18.43
N LEU A 562 -34.28 -11.43 -19.69
CA LEU A 562 -33.52 -10.89 -20.81
C LEU A 562 -33.88 -9.42 -21.06
N GLN A 563 -32.88 -8.56 -20.98
CA GLN A 563 -32.97 -7.23 -21.56
C GLN A 563 -32.65 -7.34 -23.05
N ARG A 564 -33.68 -7.21 -23.92
CA ARG A 564 -33.50 -7.20 -25.38
C ARG A 564 -33.76 -5.82 -25.96
N GLU A 565 -33.01 -5.47 -26.99
CA GLU A 565 -33.30 -4.31 -27.82
C GLU A 565 -34.44 -4.64 -28.79
N TRP A 566 -35.38 -3.72 -28.94
CA TRP A 566 -36.48 -3.83 -29.90
C TRP A 566 -36.01 -3.29 -31.24
N SER A 567 -36.05 -4.12 -32.28
CA SER A 567 -35.80 -3.63 -33.64
C SER A 567 -37.00 -2.79 -34.10
N THR A 568 -36.72 -1.69 -34.77
CA THR A 568 -37.74 -0.88 -35.44
C THR A 568 -37.67 -1.13 -36.94
N GLY A 569 -38.82 -1.12 -37.60
CA GLY A 569 -38.91 -1.41 -39.03
C GLY A 569 -40.33 -1.67 -39.48
N ARG A 570 -40.46 -2.08 -40.74
CA ARG A 570 -41.72 -2.49 -41.35
C ARG A 570 -42.22 -3.80 -40.75
N VAL A 571 -43.51 -3.94 -40.51
CA VAL A 571 -44.04 -5.13 -39.84
C VAL A 571 -44.13 -6.32 -40.80
N ALA A 572 -43.76 -7.51 -40.32
CA ALA A 572 -43.97 -8.80 -40.97
C ALA A 572 -44.71 -9.75 -40.02
N PHE A 573 -45.61 -10.57 -40.56
CA PHE A 573 -46.31 -11.62 -39.82
C PHE A 573 -46.69 -12.77 -40.75
N VAL A 574 -47.08 -13.92 -40.19
CA VAL A 574 -47.70 -15.01 -40.95
C VAL A 574 -49.20 -15.02 -40.70
N SER A 575 -49.99 -15.26 -41.74
CA SER A 575 -51.45 -15.18 -41.63
C SER A 575 -52.02 -16.26 -40.70
N SER A 576 -53.01 -15.87 -39.89
CA SER A 576 -53.80 -16.82 -39.09
C SER A 576 -54.81 -17.58 -39.96
N GLY A 577 -55.32 -16.96 -41.01
CA GLY A 577 -56.12 -17.57 -42.07
C GLY A 577 -55.28 -18.33 -43.09
N ALA A 578 -55.93 -19.22 -43.84
CA ALA A 578 -55.31 -19.97 -44.92
C ALA A 578 -55.84 -19.48 -46.28
N LEU A 579 -54.93 -19.30 -47.23
CA LEU A 579 -55.18 -19.00 -48.62
C LEU A 579 -55.26 -20.31 -49.41
N ARG A 580 -56.40 -20.54 -50.05
CA ARG A 580 -56.49 -21.41 -51.22
C ARG A 580 -56.11 -20.60 -52.45
N SER A 581 -55.32 -21.17 -53.35
CA SER A 581 -55.03 -20.58 -54.66
C SER A 581 -56.33 -20.34 -55.48
N GLY A 582 -56.24 -19.65 -56.62
CA GLY A 582 -57.36 -19.38 -57.52
C GLY A 582 -57.71 -17.90 -57.68
N GLY A 583 -57.37 -17.07 -56.68
CA GLY A 583 -57.61 -15.63 -56.70
C GLY A 583 -56.42 -14.76 -57.14
N GLY A 584 -55.31 -15.37 -57.57
CA GLY A 584 -54.07 -14.69 -57.91
C GLY A 584 -53.38 -14.02 -56.71
N LEU A 585 -52.33 -13.23 -56.98
CA LEU A 585 -51.62 -12.47 -55.94
C LEU A 585 -52.53 -11.50 -55.18
N ALA A 586 -53.56 -10.96 -55.84
CA ALA A 586 -54.49 -10.01 -55.23
C ALA A 586 -55.29 -10.61 -54.05
N ALA A 587 -55.67 -11.90 -54.14
CA ALA A 587 -56.34 -12.57 -53.03
C ALA A 587 -55.41 -12.80 -51.82
N ALA A 588 -54.13 -13.08 -52.09
CA ALA A 588 -53.11 -13.19 -51.04
C ALA A 588 -52.88 -11.83 -50.35
N ASP A 589 -52.81 -10.74 -51.12
CA ASP A 589 -52.65 -9.38 -50.60
C ASP A 589 -53.88 -8.94 -49.80
N ALA A 590 -55.09 -9.28 -50.26
CA ALA A 590 -56.32 -8.98 -49.53
C ALA A 590 -56.37 -9.66 -48.16
N LEU A 591 -55.92 -10.92 -48.06
CA LEU A 591 -55.81 -11.62 -46.78
C LEU A 591 -54.83 -10.89 -45.83
N CYS A 592 -53.66 -10.50 -46.33
CA CYS A 592 -52.69 -9.74 -45.53
C CYS A 592 -53.22 -8.38 -45.08
N ALA A 593 -53.87 -7.63 -45.96
CA ALA A 593 -54.45 -6.33 -45.63
C ALA A 593 -55.59 -6.45 -44.61
N GLN A 594 -56.44 -7.48 -44.74
CA GLN A 594 -57.52 -7.75 -43.81
C GLN A 594 -56.98 -8.04 -42.40
N GLU A 595 -56.08 -9.02 -42.26
CA GLU A 595 -55.56 -9.38 -40.93
C GLU A 595 -54.73 -8.26 -40.29
N ALA A 596 -54.01 -7.48 -41.10
CA ALA A 596 -53.31 -6.31 -40.61
C ALA A 596 -54.28 -5.25 -40.06
N GLY A 597 -55.38 -4.99 -40.79
CA GLY A 597 -56.44 -4.07 -40.35
C GLY A 597 -57.12 -4.54 -39.07
N ASP A 598 -57.48 -5.83 -39.00
CA ASP A 598 -58.10 -6.45 -37.82
C ASP A 598 -57.18 -6.38 -36.58
N ALA A 599 -55.86 -6.49 -36.78
CA ALA A 599 -54.84 -6.36 -35.73
C ALA A 599 -54.40 -4.91 -35.43
N GLY A 600 -55.04 -3.92 -36.05
CA GLY A 600 -54.77 -2.49 -35.86
C GLY A 600 -53.39 -2.04 -36.35
N LEU A 601 -52.79 -2.76 -37.30
CA LEU A 601 -51.51 -2.39 -37.91
C LEU A 601 -51.71 -1.23 -38.88
N ARG A 602 -50.76 -0.29 -38.88
CA ARG A 602 -50.74 0.86 -39.79
C ARG A 602 -49.93 0.54 -41.05
N GLY A 603 -50.34 1.11 -42.17
CA GLY A 603 -49.67 0.93 -43.47
C GLY A 603 -50.40 -0.07 -44.37
N SER A 604 -49.87 -0.29 -45.58
CA SER A 604 -50.34 -1.31 -46.50
C SER A 604 -49.51 -2.57 -46.38
N PHE A 605 -50.15 -3.73 -46.59
CA PHE A 605 -49.55 -5.04 -46.44
C PHE A 605 -49.80 -5.87 -47.69
N LYS A 606 -48.78 -6.62 -48.11
CA LYS A 606 -48.83 -7.54 -49.24
C LYS A 606 -48.25 -8.90 -48.86
N ALA A 607 -48.66 -9.91 -49.61
CA ALA A 607 -48.11 -11.24 -49.48
C ALA A 607 -46.65 -11.30 -49.98
N LEU A 608 -45.75 -11.86 -49.19
CA LEU A 608 -44.40 -12.23 -49.64
C LEU A 608 -44.51 -13.55 -50.39
N LEU A 609 -44.87 -13.44 -51.67
CA LEU A 609 -45.26 -14.55 -52.52
C LEU A 609 -44.72 -14.36 -53.93
N ALA A 610 -43.94 -15.33 -54.43
CA ALA A 610 -43.38 -15.31 -55.79
C ALA A 610 -44.44 -15.68 -56.83
N ALA A 611 -44.27 -15.21 -58.06
CA ALA A 611 -45.12 -15.53 -59.20
C ALA A 611 -44.27 -15.86 -60.42
N ASP A 612 -44.89 -16.24 -61.53
CA ASP A 612 -44.13 -16.66 -62.72
C ASP A 612 -43.23 -15.53 -63.22
N GLY A 613 -41.91 -15.79 -63.22
CA GLY A 613 -40.90 -14.83 -63.65
C GLY A 613 -40.59 -13.70 -62.65
N ALA A 614 -41.22 -13.67 -61.48
CA ALA A 614 -41.02 -12.63 -60.46
C ALA A 614 -40.76 -13.22 -59.07
N SER A 615 -39.72 -12.74 -58.39
CA SER A 615 -39.40 -13.17 -57.04
C SER A 615 -40.32 -12.52 -56.01
N ALA A 616 -40.50 -13.18 -54.86
CA ALA A 616 -41.31 -12.63 -53.77
C ALA A 616 -40.75 -11.28 -53.28
N ALA A 617 -39.41 -11.15 -53.18
CA ALA A 617 -38.75 -9.94 -52.72
C ALA A 617 -38.88 -8.77 -53.71
N SER A 618 -39.00 -9.03 -55.02
CA SER A 618 -39.19 -7.97 -56.03
C SER A 618 -40.46 -7.15 -55.85
N ARG A 619 -41.39 -7.63 -55.03
CA ARG A 619 -42.66 -6.97 -54.71
C ARG A 619 -42.52 -5.84 -53.69
N PHE A 620 -41.35 -5.68 -53.07
CA PHE A 620 -41.12 -4.77 -51.95
C PHE A 620 -39.97 -3.78 -52.22
N ASN A 621 -40.02 -2.61 -51.58
CA ASN A 621 -38.91 -1.66 -51.62
C ASN A 621 -37.74 -2.16 -50.76
N LEU A 622 -36.64 -2.54 -51.41
CA LEU A 622 -35.42 -3.03 -50.73
C LEU A 622 -34.46 -1.92 -50.28
N GLN A 623 -34.78 -0.65 -50.53
CA GLN A 623 -34.00 0.51 -50.09
C GLN A 623 -34.55 1.18 -48.83
N GLY A 624 -35.71 0.70 -48.32
CA GLY A 624 -36.33 1.22 -47.10
C GLY A 624 -35.88 0.50 -45.82
N ASP A 625 -36.59 0.75 -44.73
CA ASP A 625 -36.34 0.11 -43.43
C ASP A 625 -36.49 -1.42 -43.52
N PRO A 626 -35.70 -2.19 -42.75
CA PRO A 626 -35.84 -3.65 -42.69
C PRO A 626 -37.19 -4.05 -42.08
N TRP A 627 -37.50 -5.35 -42.18
CA TRP A 627 -38.71 -5.90 -41.60
C TRP A 627 -38.48 -6.51 -40.22
N VAL A 628 -39.46 -6.31 -39.35
CA VAL A 628 -39.52 -6.85 -37.99
C VAL A 628 -40.84 -7.59 -37.80
N ARG A 629 -40.81 -8.69 -37.05
CA ARG A 629 -42.03 -9.33 -36.55
C ARG A 629 -42.79 -8.39 -35.61
N ARG A 630 -44.05 -8.72 -35.33
CA ARG A 630 -44.89 -7.96 -34.39
C ARG A 630 -44.28 -7.83 -32.98
N ASP A 631 -43.41 -8.76 -32.58
CA ASP A 631 -42.71 -8.75 -31.29
C ASP A 631 -41.36 -8.01 -31.30
N GLY A 632 -41.06 -7.29 -32.38
CA GLY A 632 -39.87 -6.44 -32.53
C GLY A 632 -38.60 -7.20 -32.93
N VAL A 633 -38.71 -8.46 -33.36
CA VAL A 633 -37.57 -9.24 -33.85
C VAL A 633 -37.37 -8.99 -35.34
N ALA A 634 -36.18 -8.52 -35.71
CA ALA A 634 -35.82 -8.35 -37.11
C ALA A 634 -35.79 -9.69 -37.86
N ILE A 635 -36.45 -9.77 -39.01
CA ILE A 635 -36.42 -10.97 -39.87
C ILE A 635 -35.26 -10.92 -40.87
N VAL A 636 -34.69 -9.73 -41.09
CA VAL A 636 -33.51 -9.43 -41.92
C VAL A 636 -32.70 -8.31 -41.26
N ASP A 637 -31.37 -8.31 -41.41
CA ASP A 637 -30.52 -7.23 -40.89
C ASP A 637 -30.69 -5.95 -41.73
N LYS A 638 -30.81 -6.09 -43.05
CA LYS A 638 -31.11 -5.01 -44.00
C LYS A 638 -32.23 -5.42 -44.95
N ALA A 639 -32.98 -4.45 -45.48
CA ALA A 639 -34.03 -4.75 -46.46
C ALA A 639 -33.49 -5.48 -47.70
N THR A 640 -32.26 -5.18 -48.14
CA THR A 640 -31.60 -5.90 -49.25
C THR A 640 -31.35 -7.38 -48.98
N ASP A 641 -31.24 -7.80 -47.72
CA ASP A 641 -31.02 -9.21 -47.38
C ASP A 641 -32.26 -10.08 -47.69
N LEU A 642 -33.46 -9.47 -47.67
CA LEU A 642 -34.67 -10.11 -48.19
C LEU A 642 -34.54 -10.42 -49.68
N GLY A 643 -33.96 -9.50 -50.45
CA GLY A 643 -33.65 -9.70 -51.88
C GLY A 643 -32.54 -10.72 -52.14
N ALA A 644 -31.78 -11.10 -51.11
CA ALA A 644 -30.72 -12.10 -51.19
C ALA A 644 -31.14 -13.48 -50.63
N GLY A 645 -32.40 -13.65 -50.18
CA GLY A 645 -32.85 -14.92 -49.60
C GLY A 645 -32.35 -15.18 -48.17
N ARG A 646 -31.90 -14.14 -47.45
CA ARG A 646 -31.24 -14.27 -46.15
C ARG A 646 -32.15 -13.84 -45.01
N LEU A 647 -32.84 -14.80 -44.41
CA LEU A 647 -33.64 -14.59 -43.20
C LEU A 647 -32.80 -14.89 -41.95
N ILE A 648 -32.89 -14.04 -40.94
CA ILE A 648 -32.21 -14.22 -39.64
C ILE A 648 -33.15 -14.67 -38.52
N ALA A 649 -34.46 -14.48 -38.69
CA ALA A 649 -35.49 -14.97 -37.80
C ALA A 649 -36.70 -15.51 -38.60
N PRO A 650 -37.39 -16.55 -38.11
CA PRO A 650 -38.57 -17.11 -38.77
C PRO A 650 -39.71 -16.09 -38.77
N ILE A 651 -40.66 -16.21 -39.70
CA ILE A 651 -41.87 -15.39 -39.70
C ILE A 651 -43.00 -16.25 -39.12
N ASP A 652 -42.96 -16.46 -37.81
CA ASP A 652 -43.82 -17.40 -37.06
C ASP A 652 -44.64 -16.69 -35.97
N VAL A 653 -44.99 -15.43 -36.21
CA VAL A 653 -45.84 -14.63 -35.34
C VAL A 653 -47.01 -14.09 -36.15
N SER A 654 -48.23 -14.22 -35.63
CA SER A 654 -49.45 -13.73 -36.28
C SER A 654 -49.55 -12.20 -36.23
N ALA A 655 -50.49 -11.62 -36.98
CA ALA A 655 -50.77 -10.18 -36.95
C ALA A 655 -51.03 -9.66 -35.52
N ASN A 656 -51.64 -10.50 -34.68
CA ASN A 656 -51.96 -10.22 -33.27
C ASN A 656 -50.79 -10.47 -32.30
N GLY A 657 -49.63 -10.92 -32.78
CA GLY A 657 -48.46 -11.17 -31.94
C GLY A 657 -48.43 -12.56 -31.29
N ALA A 658 -49.28 -13.50 -31.72
CA ALA A 658 -49.31 -14.85 -31.15
C ALA A 658 -48.29 -15.80 -31.83
N TYR A 659 -47.73 -16.72 -31.03
CA TYR A 659 -46.91 -17.84 -31.47
C TYR A 659 -47.76 -19.12 -31.55
N ASP A 660 -48.74 -19.14 -32.45
CA ASP A 660 -49.76 -20.19 -32.57
C ASP A 660 -49.45 -21.25 -33.65
N PHE A 661 -48.20 -21.30 -34.12
CA PHE A 661 -47.79 -22.18 -35.21
C PHE A 661 -46.85 -23.28 -34.71
N GLY A 662 -47.31 -24.52 -34.74
CA GLY A 662 -46.48 -25.70 -34.45
C GLY A 662 -45.60 -26.12 -35.64
N ALA A 663 -44.82 -27.19 -35.45
CA ALA A 663 -43.86 -27.72 -36.42
C ALA A 663 -44.49 -28.12 -37.78
N GLY A 664 -45.79 -28.40 -37.80
CA GLY A 664 -46.56 -28.78 -38.98
C GLY A 664 -47.21 -27.61 -39.73
N ALA A 665 -46.99 -26.36 -39.34
CA ALA A 665 -47.54 -25.21 -40.05
C ALA A 665 -46.85 -25.01 -41.41
N TRP A 666 -47.64 -24.63 -42.42
CA TRP A 666 -47.16 -24.37 -43.77
C TRP A 666 -47.72 -23.04 -44.30
N ALA A 667 -46.89 -22.32 -45.04
CA ALA A 667 -47.23 -21.10 -45.74
C ALA A 667 -46.86 -21.19 -47.22
N TRP A 668 -47.64 -20.56 -48.10
CA TRP A 668 -47.28 -20.42 -49.50
C TRP A 668 -46.09 -19.47 -49.66
N ALA A 669 -45.19 -19.81 -50.59
CA ALA A 669 -44.02 -19.00 -50.88
C ALA A 669 -43.75 -18.82 -52.38
N GLY A 670 -44.01 -19.85 -53.19
CA GLY A 670 -43.96 -19.72 -54.65
C GLY A 670 -42.62 -19.97 -55.31
N ALA A 671 -41.55 -20.14 -54.52
CA ALA A 671 -40.19 -20.29 -55.03
C ALA A 671 -39.28 -21.02 -54.01
N THR A 672 -37.98 -21.12 -54.31
CA THR A 672 -36.97 -21.72 -53.41
C THR A 672 -36.39 -20.76 -52.39
N SER A 673 -36.44 -19.47 -52.65
CA SER A 673 -36.06 -18.41 -51.73
C SER A 673 -36.84 -17.15 -52.06
N THR A 674 -36.78 -16.14 -51.19
CA THR A 674 -37.41 -14.84 -51.46
C THR A 674 -36.81 -14.15 -52.69
N ALA A 675 -35.58 -14.50 -53.07
CA ALA A 675 -34.86 -13.96 -54.21
C ALA A 675 -35.14 -14.70 -55.54
N ALA A 676 -35.53 -15.97 -55.46
CA ALA A 676 -35.79 -16.78 -56.65
C ALA A 676 -37.15 -16.41 -57.28
N PRO A 677 -37.24 -16.29 -58.62
CA PRO A 677 -38.53 -16.17 -59.29
C PRO A 677 -39.34 -17.46 -59.15
N GLY A 678 -40.66 -17.33 -59.15
CA GLY A 678 -41.55 -18.48 -59.30
C GLY A 678 -41.62 -18.94 -60.76
N ASP A 679 -42.15 -20.15 -60.95
CA ASP A 679 -42.45 -20.73 -62.24
C ASP A 679 -43.75 -21.57 -62.19
N ALA A 680 -44.18 -22.07 -63.34
CA ALA A 680 -45.42 -22.84 -63.46
C ALA A 680 -45.46 -24.11 -62.57
N SER A 681 -44.32 -24.59 -62.08
CA SER A 681 -44.21 -25.75 -61.19
C SER A 681 -44.18 -25.41 -59.70
N SER A 682 -44.12 -24.12 -59.37
CA SER A 682 -43.89 -23.63 -58.02
C SER A 682 -44.83 -22.51 -57.59
N SER A 683 -45.60 -21.91 -58.50
CA SER A 683 -46.42 -20.72 -58.23
C SER A 683 -47.94 -20.96 -58.30
N CYS A 684 -48.42 -22.19 -58.51
CA CYS A 684 -49.83 -22.45 -58.82
C CYS A 684 -50.35 -21.67 -60.04
N ALA A 685 -49.52 -21.55 -61.09
CA ALA A 685 -49.76 -20.68 -62.25
C ALA A 685 -50.03 -19.23 -61.81
N SER A 686 -49.07 -18.64 -61.10
CA SER A 686 -49.22 -17.31 -60.49
C SER A 686 -50.47 -17.18 -59.60
N TRP A 687 -50.76 -18.27 -58.89
CA TRP A 687 -51.84 -18.42 -57.89
C TRP A 687 -53.25 -18.35 -58.48
N THR A 688 -53.44 -18.61 -59.77
CA THR A 688 -54.76 -18.65 -60.41
C THR A 688 -55.32 -20.06 -60.57
N SER A 689 -54.51 -21.12 -60.45
CA SER A 689 -54.98 -22.51 -60.56
C SER A 689 -55.29 -23.12 -59.20
N THR A 690 -56.45 -23.76 -59.08
CA THR A 690 -56.86 -24.60 -57.91
C THR A 690 -56.74 -26.10 -58.17
N ALA A 691 -56.12 -26.50 -59.28
CA ALA A 691 -56.07 -27.90 -59.68
C ALA A 691 -55.10 -28.70 -58.79
N ASN A 692 -55.43 -29.97 -58.53
CA ASN A 692 -54.65 -30.84 -57.64
C ASN A 692 -53.43 -31.48 -58.33
N ASP A 693 -53.28 -31.30 -59.63
CA ASP A 693 -52.13 -31.70 -60.46
C ASP A 693 -51.18 -30.54 -60.77
N VAL A 694 -51.55 -29.32 -60.35
CA VAL A 694 -50.69 -28.13 -60.37
C VAL A 694 -50.08 -27.94 -58.99
N TRP A 695 -48.85 -27.45 -58.97
CA TRP A 695 -48.03 -27.40 -57.76
C TRP A 695 -47.65 -25.97 -57.39
N GLY A 696 -47.74 -25.69 -56.10
CA GLY A 696 -47.22 -24.48 -55.48
C GLY A 696 -46.12 -24.85 -54.49
N ARG A 697 -45.13 -23.98 -54.31
CA ARG A 697 -44.09 -24.19 -53.32
C ARG A 697 -44.52 -23.66 -51.97
N GLY A 698 -44.56 -24.56 -50.98
CA GLY A 698 -44.81 -24.25 -49.59
C GLY A 698 -43.52 -24.13 -48.77
N ALA A 699 -43.62 -23.40 -47.67
CA ALA A 699 -42.55 -23.10 -46.74
C ALA A 699 -43.01 -23.34 -45.30
N MET A 700 -42.06 -23.55 -44.40
CA MET A 700 -42.32 -23.66 -42.97
C MET A 700 -42.09 -22.29 -42.32
N PRO A 701 -43.14 -21.60 -41.86
CA PRO A 701 -43.00 -20.28 -41.26
C PRO A 701 -42.14 -20.28 -40.00
N THR A 702 -42.04 -21.42 -39.33
CA THR A 702 -41.27 -21.66 -38.10
C THR A 702 -39.79 -21.99 -38.33
N SER A 703 -39.23 -21.85 -39.54
CA SER A 703 -37.82 -22.15 -39.80
C SER A 703 -37.18 -21.05 -40.65
N VAL A 704 -35.90 -20.76 -40.41
CA VAL A 704 -35.07 -19.94 -41.32
C VAL A 704 -34.10 -20.78 -42.14
N SER A 705 -34.20 -22.10 -42.05
CA SER A 705 -33.34 -22.99 -42.83
C SER A 705 -33.47 -22.62 -44.32
N PRO A 706 -32.35 -22.49 -45.05
CA PRO A 706 -32.39 -22.20 -46.48
C PRO A 706 -33.15 -23.28 -47.27
N TYR A 707 -33.33 -24.47 -46.69
CA TYR A 707 -34.07 -25.57 -47.29
C TYR A 707 -35.56 -25.58 -46.93
N TYR A 708 -35.96 -24.99 -45.79
CA TYR A 708 -37.33 -25.13 -45.27
C TYR A 708 -38.08 -23.82 -45.09
N GLY A 709 -37.38 -22.71 -44.83
CA GLY A 709 -37.97 -21.47 -44.33
C GLY A 709 -38.73 -20.64 -45.35
N PHE A 710 -38.41 -20.75 -46.64
CA PHE A 710 -39.16 -20.08 -47.71
C PHE A 710 -39.50 -20.99 -48.89
N GLY A 711 -39.04 -22.23 -48.91
CA GLY A 711 -39.39 -23.13 -49.99
C GLY A 711 -38.89 -24.53 -49.69
N ALA A 712 -39.77 -25.35 -49.12
CA ALA A 712 -39.46 -26.71 -48.74
C ALA A 712 -39.94 -27.71 -49.78
N SER A 713 -41.24 -27.69 -50.09
CA SER A 713 -41.89 -28.76 -50.83
C SER A 713 -42.92 -28.22 -51.81
N ASN A 714 -43.13 -28.98 -52.89
CA ASN A 714 -44.25 -28.76 -53.79
C ASN A 714 -45.51 -29.35 -53.16
N ILE A 715 -46.56 -28.55 -53.07
CA ILE A 715 -47.85 -28.88 -52.48
C ILE A 715 -48.92 -28.66 -53.55
N PRO A 716 -49.89 -29.58 -53.69
CA PRO A 716 -50.99 -29.42 -54.63
C PRO A 716 -51.77 -28.12 -54.38
N CYS A 717 -52.14 -27.41 -55.45
CA CYS A 717 -52.73 -26.07 -55.35
C CYS A 717 -54.14 -26.06 -54.76
N ASP A 718 -54.81 -27.20 -54.64
CA ASP A 718 -56.11 -27.32 -53.98
C ASP A 718 -56.04 -27.22 -52.44
N TYR A 719 -54.84 -27.29 -51.86
CA TYR A 719 -54.60 -27.08 -50.43
C TYR A 719 -54.78 -25.61 -50.03
N SER A 720 -55.13 -25.40 -48.76
CA SER A 720 -55.19 -24.07 -48.16
C SER A 720 -54.04 -23.93 -47.15
N LEU A 721 -53.10 -23.03 -47.43
CA LEU A 721 -51.93 -22.78 -46.58
C LEU A 721 -51.90 -21.32 -46.15
N ARG A 722 -51.11 -21.01 -45.12
CA ARG A 722 -50.93 -19.63 -44.64
C ARG A 722 -50.15 -18.80 -45.67
N VAL A 723 -50.00 -17.50 -45.41
CA VAL A 723 -49.24 -16.58 -46.26
C VAL A 723 -48.36 -15.71 -45.38
N PHE A 724 -47.14 -15.43 -45.85
CA PHE A 724 -46.29 -14.42 -45.23
C PHE A 724 -46.76 -13.03 -45.65
N CYS A 725 -46.99 -12.14 -44.69
CA CYS A 725 -47.52 -10.80 -44.90
C CYS A 725 -46.50 -9.76 -44.44
N LEU A 726 -46.07 -8.89 -45.36
CA LEU A 726 -45.09 -7.85 -45.10
C LEU A 726 -45.69 -6.47 -45.42
N GLN A 727 -45.36 -5.49 -44.59
CA GLN A 727 -45.65 -4.09 -44.84
C GLN A 727 -44.81 -3.56 -46.01
N GLU A 728 -45.41 -2.72 -46.86
CA GLU A 728 -44.76 -2.15 -48.05
C GLU A 728 -43.69 -1.09 -47.76
#